data_AF-A0A2H0V2U2-F1
#
_entry.id   AF-A0A2H0V2U2-F1
#
_cell.length_a   1.000
_cell.length_b   1.000
_cell.length_c   1.000
_cell.angle_alpha   90.00
_cell.angle_beta   90.00
_cell.angle_gamma   90.00
#
_symmetry.space_group_name_H-M   'P 1'
#
loop_
_entity.id
_entity.type
_entity.pdbx_description
1 polymer ?
#
loop_
_entity_poly.entity_id
_entity_poly.type
_entity_poly.pdbx_seq_one_letter_code
_entity_poly.pdbx_strand_id
1 'polypeptide(L)'
;MANFFKDKKDNRKLFLSIFFACLTLSFLFYFNTLSIFFFSDDFEWLSFGERIKDNFLNIYQLRVSSFYSPIVNLFFFFGQCLYPFKSSVYHLAIILAHALNAALLFLFIDKVYKNKSASIFGALFFLFSAYHYEAIIWISAVMHILVTFLILLACLAYLEYAASKNSYYLLLSYFFAVLCFFTKESGVAVFAFIPLLYLYRQKENWFFYGNWKHLLPFFITLANILIYSYLWQRNSLWITGGIYKIEFGAYRQLVNSIFTLFYFPLNRFLIENPAIICLAVLFLIIVALVILAHKKYFREYLLAGCFIVIGFLPTLFFNYGTWNAISAGRYSYLPTVGGGMLMSLLFIFVTNFYFKKIAAFIFIILFIFYAYQNYNIIAGMQTEYAIVDRQMRGMLDSLLKHREKIDNSERVIIVQSYPFYGNNYYRYMYNYFVSSNYQGKWESELDWNTAIDRYTLASDLILGWNDVAMEFFIANDKNNPVQNPALANKKYPDQCLIKKKIDLVKIKLPDDIAKIDRIEYFEADKKLLLIAQEADGQRALWSYQQNKFKRLIKIKHIFFNGFIEADSKNNIYFMTNEPNFIYKSSDYGKSWRLVQGDPPPFWGIADAGGGIMYGSAWTFNSPIIYKSYDQGDSWQVWKNFSKIFPQEAIKYATGDERFKIRHLHDIAYRDNSLIVGTGDITRQTVLSDDNGDNWRQIWNEGFTSYVFAPAENSIFFGSDKNGGYGIAGYSFNTKKTNRVWNPLICDWSGYIYSMIEKNGRYYAAVHNENSNSLKYGILMSEDRQNWRPILEIMPDKQEFQSDAFIAGGLDDIIYVSLNDFLYYSTDSPAY
;
A
#
# COMPACT_ATOMS: atom_id res chain seq x y z
N MET A 1 -24.01 20.16 31.95
CA MET A 1 -24.91 19.08 31.51
C MET A 1 -26.25 19.02 32.27
N ALA A 2 -26.30 19.22 33.60
CA ALA A 2 -27.54 19.09 34.37
C ALA A 2 -28.69 20.05 33.96
N ASN A 3 -28.39 21.26 33.47
CA ASN A 3 -29.39 22.20 32.95
C ASN A 3 -29.81 21.97 31.49
N PHE A 4 -29.17 21.03 30.77
CA PHE A 4 -29.52 20.63 29.39
C PHE A 4 -30.85 19.84 29.33
N PHE A 5 -31.36 19.39 30.49
CA PHE A 5 -32.59 18.61 30.64
C PHE A 5 -33.70 19.36 31.38
N LYS A 6 -33.75 20.69 31.28
CA LYS A 6 -34.69 21.50 32.07
C LYS A 6 -36.17 21.30 31.71
N ASP A 7 -36.49 20.53 30.66
CA ASP A 7 -37.84 20.04 30.40
C ASP A 7 -37.92 18.52 30.25
N LYS A 8 -38.67 17.93 31.18
CA LYS A 8 -39.17 16.55 31.29
C LYS A 8 -38.11 15.46 31.51
N LYS A 9 -38.26 14.78 32.65
CA LYS A 9 -37.60 13.52 33.06
C LYS A 9 -37.45 12.50 31.91
N ASP A 10 -38.37 12.54 30.95
CA ASP A 10 -38.41 11.68 29.76
C ASP A 10 -37.29 11.93 28.75
N ASN A 11 -36.82 13.17 28.57
CA ASN A 11 -35.74 13.49 27.63
C ASN A 11 -34.38 12.97 28.14
N ARG A 12 -34.16 13.03 29.46
CA ARG A 12 -32.96 12.45 30.10
C ARG A 12 -32.96 10.94 29.99
N LYS A 13 -34.11 10.30 30.24
CA LYS A 13 -34.27 8.85 30.06
C LYS A 13 -33.99 8.43 28.62
N LEU A 14 -34.58 9.13 27.64
CA LEU A 14 -34.35 8.85 26.22
C LEU A 14 -32.87 8.94 25.84
N PHE A 15 -32.18 10.00 26.25
CA PHE A 15 -30.75 10.14 25.96
C PHE A 15 -29.94 9.00 26.58
N LEU A 16 -30.20 8.64 27.84
CA LEU A 16 -29.51 7.52 28.48
C LEU A 16 -29.79 6.20 27.76
N SER A 17 -31.03 5.94 27.35
CA SER A 17 -31.37 4.75 26.57
C SER A 17 -30.63 4.70 25.23
N ILE A 18 -30.58 5.81 24.50
CA ILE A 18 -29.83 5.91 23.23
C ILE A 18 -28.33 5.72 23.48
N PHE A 19 -27.77 6.35 24.51
CA PHE A 19 -26.37 6.20 24.86
C PHE A 19 -26.02 4.74 25.20
N PHE A 20 -26.80 4.08 26.07
CA PHE A 20 -26.56 2.68 26.40
C PHE A 20 -26.75 1.76 25.19
N ALA A 21 -27.70 2.04 24.30
CA ALA A 21 -27.85 1.30 23.04
C ALA A 21 -26.62 1.48 22.13
N CYS A 22 -26.17 2.71 21.91
CA CYS A 22 -24.94 3.01 21.17
C CYS A 22 -23.72 2.35 21.82
N LEU A 23 -23.65 2.33 23.15
CA LEU A 23 -22.54 1.71 23.88
C LEU A 23 -22.51 0.20 23.64
N THR A 24 -23.64 -0.49 23.84
CA THR A 24 -23.75 -1.93 23.58
C THR A 24 -23.37 -2.27 22.13
N LEU A 25 -23.87 -1.51 21.15
CA LEU A 25 -23.55 -1.74 19.75
C LEU A 25 -22.07 -1.47 19.43
N SER A 26 -21.50 -0.41 19.99
CA SER A 26 -20.06 -0.09 19.82
C SER A 26 -19.19 -1.19 20.41
N PHE A 27 -19.55 -1.70 21.60
CA PHE A 27 -18.88 -2.85 22.19
C PHE A 27 -18.97 -4.09 21.30
N LEU A 28 -20.15 -4.43 20.77
CA LEU A 28 -20.28 -5.60 19.89
C LEU A 28 -19.39 -5.51 18.64
N PHE A 29 -19.20 -4.32 18.08
CA PHE A 29 -18.37 -4.12 16.89
C PHE A 29 -16.86 -4.07 17.19
N TYR A 30 -16.49 -3.51 18.35
CA TYR A 30 -15.10 -3.20 18.67
C TYR A 30 -14.56 -3.95 19.90
N PHE A 31 -15.27 -4.94 20.44
CA PHE A 31 -14.83 -5.69 21.63
C PHE A 31 -13.42 -6.27 21.48
N ASN A 32 -13.10 -6.81 20.29
CA ASN A 32 -11.79 -7.39 20.01
C ASN A 32 -10.65 -6.35 20.02
N THR A 33 -10.92 -5.05 19.90
CA THR A 33 -9.85 -4.04 19.99
C THR A 33 -9.32 -3.92 21.41
N LEU A 34 -10.06 -4.34 22.44
CA LEU A 34 -9.62 -4.31 23.84
C LEU A 34 -8.37 -5.17 24.09
N SER A 35 -8.10 -6.18 23.27
CA SER A 35 -6.92 -7.05 23.42
C SER A 35 -5.67 -6.53 22.71
N ILE A 36 -5.81 -5.48 21.90
CA ILE A 36 -4.71 -4.96 21.09
C ILE A 36 -3.76 -4.16 21.97
N PHE A 37 -2.46 -4.37 21.76
CA PHE A 37 -1.40 -3.70 22.50
C PHE A 37 -1.13 -2.30 21.93
N PHE A 38 -0.35 -1.51 22.66
CA PHE A 38 0.13 -0.21 22.18
C PHE A 38 1.07 -0.40 21.00
N PHE A 39 1.06 0.54 20.04
CA PHE A 39 1.99 0.54 18.91
C PHE A 39 2.30 1.96 18.42
N SER A 40 3.38 2.11 17.65
CA SER A 40 3.79 3.40 17.06
C SER A 40 4.00 4.49 18.13
N ASP A 41 3.49 5.69 17.88
CA ASP A 41 3.53 6.86 18.75
C ASP A 41 2.74 6.72 20.07
N ASP A 42 1.96 5.66 20.28
CA ASP A 42 1.31 5.37 21.57
C ASP A 42 2.32 5.44 22.72
N PHE A 43 3.52 4.90 22.53
CA PHE A 43 4.57 4.90 23.56
C PHE A 43 5.06 6.30 23.92
N GLU A 44 5.12 7.22 22.95
CA GLU A 44 5.50 8.60 23.22
C GLU A 44 4.40 9.33 23.99
N TRP A 45 3.13 9.13 23.63
CA TRP A 45 2.02 9.72 24.39
C TRP A 45 1.90 9.17 25.80
N LEU A 46 2.10 7.86 25.99
CA LEU A 46 2.19 7.24 27.31
C LEU A 46 3.31 7.87 28.15
N SER A 47 4.46 8.19 27.51
CA SER A 47 5.59 8.83 28.16
C SER A 47 5.24 10.23 28.69
N PHE A 48 4.46 10.98 27.93
CA PHE A 48 4.03 12.31 28.32
C PHE A 48 3.02 12.25 29.45
N GLY A 49 2.10 11.27 29.41
CA GLY A 49 1.17 11.01 30.50
C GLY A 49 1.89 10.81 31.84
N GLU A 50 2.99 10.07 31.86
CA GLU A 50 3.82 9.91 33.07
C GLU A 50 4.53 11.21 33.46
N ARG A 51 5.21 11.89 32.53
CA ARG A 51 5.91 13.16 32.83
C ARG A 51 4.99 14.27 33.32
N ILE A 52 3.71 14.23 32.96
CA ILE A 52 2.69 15.15 33.48
C ILE A 52 2.38 14.89 34.95
N LYS A 53 2.48 13.64 35.44
CA LYS A 53 2.38 13.33 36.87
C LYS A 53 3.48 14.02 37.67
N ASP A 54 4.71 14.03 37.13
CA ASP A 54 5.85 14.67 37.78
C ASP A 54 5.75 16.20 37.78
N ASN A 55 5.27 16.77 36.67
CA ASN A 55 5.04 18.21 36.56
C ASN A 55 3.81 18.49 35.68
N PHE A 56 2.73 18.93 36.31
CA PHE A 56 1.45 19.20 35.64
C PHE A 56 1.55 20.24 34.52
N LEU A 57 2.51 21.18 34.58
CA LEU A 57 2.71 22.18 33.51
C LEU A 57 3.14 21.55 32.19
N ASN A 58 3.64 20.31 32.21
CA ASN A 58 4.00 19.56 31.02
C ASN A 58 2.82 19.35 30.05
N ILE A 59 1.57 19.46 30.52
CA ILE A 59 0.37 19.43 29.66
C ILE A 59 0.48 20.42 28.49
N TYR A 60 1.07 21.59 28.72
CA TYR A 60 1.19 22.67 27.74
C TYR A 60 2.53 22.67 27.00
N GLN A 61 3.55 22.02 27.57
CA GLN A 61 4.92 22.08 27.05
C GLN A 61 5.23 20.90 26.12
N LEU A 62 4.68 19.71 26.40
CA LEU A 62 5.00 18.50 25.67
C LEU A 62 4.21 18.39 24.36
N ARG A 63 4.91 18.05 23.28
CA ARG A 63 4.38 18.03 21.90
C ARG A 63 4.92 16.83 21.13
N VAL A 64 4.06 15.86 20.82
CA VAL A 64 4.42 14.71 19.99
C VAL A 64 4.43 15.16 18.54
N SER A 65 5.49 14.89 17.79
CA SER A 65 5.59 15.27 16.36
C SER A 65 5.23 16.75 16.08
N SER A 66 5.53 17.66 17.02
CA SER A 66 5.16 19.09 17.00
C SER A 66 3.66 19.42 17.16
N PHE A 67 2.79 18.44 17.42
CA PHE A 67 1.37 18.67 17.71
C PHE A 67 1.19 19.36 19.06
N TYR A 68 0.43 20.45 19.08
CA TYR A 68 0.00 21.11 20.31
C TYR A 68 -1.36 20.57 20.75
N SER A 69 -1.34 19.49 21.54
CA SER A 69 -2.55 18.75 21.93
C SER A 69 -2.71 18.54 23.45
N PRO A 70 -2.84 19.62 24.26
CA PRO A 70 -3.08 19.52 25.71
C PRO A 70 -4.22 18.58 26.14
N ILE A 71 -5.31 18.49 25.39
CA ILE A 71 -6.45 17.63 25.73
C ILE A 71 -6.10 16.14 25.54
N VAL A 72 -5.27 15.83 24.54
CA VAL A 72 -4.75 14.47 24.32
C VAL A 72 -3.75 14.12 25.42
N ASN A 73 -2.86 15.05 25.79
CA ASN A 73 -1.97 14.90 26.95
C ASN A 73 -2.75 14.56 28.23
N LEU A 74 -3.87 15.24 28.49
CA LEU A 74 -4.75 14.93 29.62
C LEU A 74 -5.36 13.53 29.54
N PHE A 75 -5.78 13.08 28.35
CA PHE A 75 -6.31 11.73 28.15
C PHE A 75 -5.27 10.67 28.55
N PHE A 76 -4.02 10.83 28.10
CA PHE A 76 -2.94 9.91 28.47
C PHE A 76 -2.55 10.02 29.93
N PHE A 77 -2.49 11.22 30.50
CA PHE A 77 -2.27 11.43 31.94
C PHE A 77 -3.30 10.70 32.80
N PHE A 78 -4.59 10.85 32.52
CA PHE A 78 -5.64 10.17 33.29
C PHE A 78 -5.58 8.66 33.13
N GLY A 79 -5.33 8.17 31.91
CA GLY A 79 -5.13 6.75 31.67
C GLY A 79 -3.99 6.19 32.52
N GLN A 80 -2.85 6.90 32.55
CA GLN A 80 -1.70 6.54 33.35
C GLN A 80 -1.95 6.63 34.86
N CYS A 81 -2.79 7.56 35.33
CA CYS A 81 -3.15 7.64 36.76
C CYS A 81 -4.09 6.51 37.20
N LEU A 82 -5.00 6.06 36.34
CA LEU A 82 -5.99 5.03 36.68
C LEU A 82 -5.39 3.62 36.60
N TYR A 83 -4.81 3.29 35.45
CA TYR A 83 -4.24 1.98 35.18
C TYR A 83 -3.02 2.15 34.27
N PRO A 84 -1.83 2.37 34.86
CA PRO A 84 -0.61 2.56 34.10
C PRO A 84 -0.41 1.43 33.08
N PHE A 85 -0.05 1.82 31.85
CA PHE A 85 0.36 0.90 30.78
C PHE A 85 -0.62 -0.24 30.45
N LYS A 86 -1.93 -0.04 30.67
CA LYS A 86 -2.97 -1.04 30.34
C LYS A 86 -3.75 -0.61 29.09
N SER A 87 -3.41 -1.15 27.92
CA SER A 87 -4.02 -0.76 26.62
C SER A 87 -5.55 -0.89 26.60
N SER A 88 -6.10 -1.93 27.24
CA SER A 88 -7.54 -2.17 27.30
C SER A 88 -8.34 -1.02 27.95
N VAL A 89 -7.73 -0.24 28.87
CA VAL A 89 -8.38 0.92 29.51
C VAL A 89 -8.51 2.08 28.54
N TYR A 90 -7.51 2.29 27.69
CA TYR A 90 -7.54 3.32 26.65
C TYR A 90 -8.55 2.97 25.55
N HIS A 91 -8.55 1.72 25.08
CA HIS A 91 -9.56 1.25 24.12
C HIS A 91 -10.97 1.35 24.68
N LEU A 92 -11.18 1.00 25.96
CA LEU A 92 -12.47 1.16 26.62
C LEU A 92 -12.93 2.62 26.64
N ALA A 93 -12.04 3.55 26.99
CA ALA A 93 -12.34 4.98 26.99
C ALA A 93 -12.68 5.50 25.58
N ILE A 94 -11.97 5.01 24.56
CA ILE A 94 -12.23 5.29 23.15
C ILE A 94 -13.60 4.77 22.70
N ILE A 95 -13.97 3.53 23.03
CA ILE A 95 -15.27 2.94 22.71
C ILE A 95 -16.41 3.72 23.40
N LEU A 96 -16.21 4.11 24.66
CA LEU A 96 -17.16 4.96 25.40
C LEU A 96 -17.32 6.33 24.72
N ALA A 97 -16.22 6.97 24.32
CA ALA A 97 -16.23 8.25 23.63
C ALA A 97 -16.86 8.16 22.22
N HIS A 98 -16.68 7.06 21.51
CA HIS A 98 -17.34 6.79 20.23
C HIS A 98 -18.86 6.65 20.40
N ALA A 99 -19.32 5.89 21.40
CA ALA A 99 -20.74 5.78 21.72
C ALA A 99 -21.36 7.12 22.16
N LEU A 100 -20.63 7.92 22.95
CA LEU A 100 -21.02 9.29 23.32
C LEU A 100 -21.19 10.17 22.08
N ASN A 101 -20.25 10.12 21.12
CA ASN A 101 -20.35 10.87 19.87
C ASN A 101 -21.59 10.49 19.06
N ALA A 102 -21.89 9.19 18.93
CA ALA A 102 -23.10 8.73 18.25
C ALA A 102 -24.38 9.23 18.95
N ALA A 103 -24.42 9.21 20.28
CA ALA A 103 -25.57 9.71 21.05
C ALA A 103 -25.71 11.25 20.97
N LEU A 104 -24.61 11.99 20.95
CA LEU A 104 -24.62 13.44 20.72
C LEU A 104 -25.06 13.78 19.29
N LEU A 105 -24.66 12.98 18.31
CA LEU A 105 -25.10 13.13 16.92
C LEU A 105 -26.60 12.91 16.80
N PHE A 106 -27.16 11.89 17.47
CA PHE A 106 -28.62 11.70 17.56
C PHE A 106 -29.31 12.97 18.06
N LEU A 107 -28.83 13.57 19.17
CA LEU A 107 -29.42 14.80 19.72
C LEU A 107 -29.29 15.98 18.76
N PHE A 108 -28.15 16.09 18.09
CA PHE A 108 -27.88 17.16 17.14
C PHE A 108 -28.85 17.07 15.95
N ILE A 109 -28.98 15.88 15.36
CA ILE A 109 -29.90 15.64 14.25
C ILE A 109 -31.35 15.85 14.69
N ASP A 110 -31.77 15.41 15.87
CA ASP A 110 -33.14 15.62 16.36
C ASP A 110 -33.44 17.12 16.58
N LYS A 111 -32.45 17.90 17.03
CA LYS A 111 -32.60 19.36 17.16
C LYS A 111 -32.71 20.09 15.82
N VAL A 112 -32.05 19.59 14.78
CA VAL A 112 -32.05 20.19 13.44
C VAL A 112 -33.27 19.73 12.66
N TYR A 113 -33.51 18.42 12.54
CA TYR A 113 -34.54 17.83 11.67
C TYR A 113 -35.88 17.57 12.36
N LYS A 114 -35.94 17.59 13.70
CA LYS A 114 -37.15 17.32 14.50
C LYS A 114 -37.79 15.97 14.17
N ASN A 115 -36.96 14.96 13.89
CA ASN A 115 -37.39 13.62 13.54
C ASN A 115 -36.52 12.58 14.26
N LYS A 116 -37.08 11.94 15.29
CA LYS A 116 -36.38 10.95 16.12
C LYS A 116 -35.93 9.72 15.33
N SER A 117 -36.80 9.18 14.47
CA SER A 117 -36.48 7.98 13.66
C SER A 117 -35.32 8.25 12.71
N ALA A 118 -35.35 9.39 12.01
CA ALA A 118 -34.25 9.82 11.16
C ALA A 118 -32.94 10.00 11.96
N SER A 119 -33.04 10.56 13.16
CA SER A 119 -31.88 10.76 14.06
C SER A 119 -31.25 9.43 14.50
N ILE A 120 -32.04 8.37 14.71
CA ILE A 120 -31.52 7.03 15.01
C ILE A 120 -30.67 6.54 13.83
N PHE A 121 -31.18 6.60 12.59
CA PHE A 121 -30.42 6.13 11.42
C PHE A 121 -29.15 6.94 11.17
N GLY A 122 -29.16 8.26 11.43
CA GLY A 122 -27.96 9.08 11.31
C GLY A 122 -26.89 8.72 12.35
N ALA A 123 -27.30 8.47 13.59
CA ALA A 123 -26.40 8.02 14.65
C ALA A 123 -25.86 6.60 14.41
N LEU A 124 -26.70 5.68 13.94
CA LEU A 124 -26.28 4.31 13.59
C LEU A 124 -25.35 4.31 12.38
N PHE A 125 -25.57 5.17 11.38
CA PHE A 125 -24.68 5.28 10.22
C PHE A 125 -23.28 5.68 10.65
N PHE A 126 -23.19 6.67 11.54
CA PHE A 126 -21.94 7.10 12.15
C PHE A 126 -21.29 5.97 12.94
N LEU A 127 -22.04 5.30 13.82
CA LEU A 127 -21.54 4.25 14.70
C LEU A 127 -20.99 3.03 13.91
N PHE A 128 -21.69 2.63 12.85
CA PHE A 128 -21.30 1.47 12.04
C PHE A 128 -20.33 1.79 10.92
N SER A 129 -19.81 3.01 10.81
CA SER A 129 -18.89 3.35 9.71
C SER A 129 -17.51 2.71 9.93
N ALA A 130 -17.12 1.78 9.05
CA ALA A 130 -15.82 1.12 9.10
C ALA A 130 -14.63 2.09 8.91
N TYR A 131 -14.89 3.30 8.39
CA TYR A 131 -13.86 4.34 8.27
C TYR A 131 -13.34 4.83 9.62
N HIS A 132 -14.12 4.66 10.69
CA HIS A 132 -13.70 5.03 12.04
C HIS A 132 -12.68 4.07 12.61
N TYR A 133 -12.47 2.92 11.97
CA TYR A 133 -11.67 1.83 12.50
C TYR A 133 -10.29 2.30 12.99
N GLU A 134 -9.55 3.04 12.15
CA GLU A 134 -8.22 3.54 12.50
C GLU A 134 -8.26 4.50 13.70
N ALA A 135 -9.27 5.38 13.79
CA ALA A 135 -9.44 6.29 14.92
C ALA A 135 -9.78 5.56 16.24
N ILE A 136 -10.34 4.34 16.15
CA ILE A 136 -10.78 3.54 17.29
C ILE A 136 -9.70 2.56 17.75
N ILE A 137 -8.98 1.94 16.81
CA ILE A 137 -7.96 0.94 17.11
C ILE A 137 -6.60 1.53 17.46
N TRP A 138 -6.21 2.65 16.85
CA TRP A 138 -4.94 3.29 17.17
C TRP A 138 -5.16 4.26 18.32
N ILE A 139 -4.63 3.97 19.50
CA ILE A 139 -4.93 4.71 20.72
C ILE A 139 -4.55 6.20 20.56
N SER A 140 -3.41 6.50 19.94
CA SER A 140 -2.99 7.88 19.68
C SER A 140 -3.91 8.64 18.72
N ALA A 141 -4.67 7.96 17.87
CA ALA A 141 -5.66 8.58 17.00
C ALA A 141 -6.92 9.08 17.75
N VAL A 142 -7.02 8.86 19.08
CA VAL A 142 -8.10 9.34 19.96
C VAL A 142 -8.41 10.84 19.82
N MET A 143 -7.43 11.65 19.41
CA MET A 143 -7.59 13.06 19.12
C MET A 143 -8.75 13.36 18.15
N HIS A 144 -9.01 12.48 17.18
CA HIS A 144 -10.14 12.60 16.24
C HIS A 144 -11.50 12.39 16.91
N ILE A 145 -11.56 11.50 17.89
CA ILE A 145 -12.78 11.19 18.64
C ILE A 145 -13.10 12.30 19.63
N LEU A 146 -12.08 12.80 20.34
CA LEU A 146 -12.20 13.88 21.31
C LEU A 146 -12.57 15.21 20.65
N VAL A 147 -11.95 15.55 19.51
CA VAL A 147 -12.26 16.81 18.82
C VAL A 147 -13.69 16.79 18.27
N THR A 148 -14.17 15.68 17.71
CA THR A 148 -15.56 15.54 17.27
C THR A 148 -16.54 15.65 18.43
N PHE A 149 -16.21 15.07 19.59
CA PHE A 149 -17.01 15.20 20.81
C PHE A 149 -17.17 16.65 21.24
N LEU A 150 -16.06 17.40 21.28
CA LEU A 150 -16.07 18.82 21.63
C LEU A 150 -16.81 19.67 20.59
N ILE A 151 -16.66 19.36 19.29
CA ILE A 151 -17.39 20.02 18.20
C ILE A 151 -18.89 19.81 18.37
N LEU A 152 -19.35 18.58 18.59
CA LEU A 152 -20.77 18.29 18.77
C LEU A 152 -21.34 19.00 19.99
N LEU A 153 -20.59 19.06 21.11
CA LEU A 153 -20.99 19.84 22.28
C LEU A 153 -21.06 21.34 21.99
N ALA A 154 -20.09 21.90 21.28
CA ALA A 154 -20.07 23.31 20.89
C ALA A 154 -21.28 23.66 20.00
N CYS A 155 -21.58 22.82 19.02
CA CYS A 155 -22.72 22.93 18.12
C CYS A 155 -24.06 22.81 18.85
N LEU A 156 -24.20 21.82 19.73
CA LEU A 156 -25.41 21.63 20.55
C LEU A 156 -25.64 22.80 21.49
N ALA A 157 -24.60 23.28 22.18
CA ALA A 157 -24.69 24.46 23.03
C ALA A 157 -25.08 25.71 22.23
N TYR A 158 -24.53 25.89 21.03
CA TYR A 158 -24.93 27.00 20.16
C TYR A 158 -26.40 26.90 19.75
N LEU A 159 -26.89 25.71 19.40
CA LEU A 159 -28.30 25.51 19.08
C LEU A 159 -29.22 25.84 20.27
N GLU A 160 -28.79 25.54 21.50
CA GLU A 160 -29.54 25.94 22.71
C GLU A 160 -29.51 27.44 22.95
N TYR A 161 -28.38 28.11 22.73
CA TYR A 161 -28.31 29.57 22.73
C TYR A 161 -29.25 30.15 21.68
N ALA A 162 -29.23 29.61 20.45
CA ALA A 162 -30.05 30.11 19.37
C ALA A 162 -31.55 30.02 19.69
N ALA A 163 -31.97 28.96 20.38
CA ALA A 163 -33.35 28.71 20.80
C ALA A 163 -33.78 29.52 22.04
N SER A 164 -32.93 29.56 23.08
CA SER A 164 -33.27 30.17 24.38
C SER A 164 -32.83 31.63 24.53
N LYS A 165 -31.92 32.09 23.68
CA LYS A 165 -31.17 33.36 23.80
C LYS A 165 -30.39 33.53 25.11
N ASN A 166 -30.23 32.47 25.90
CA ASN A 166 -29.46 32.50 27.14
C ASN A 166 -27.95 32.45 26.85
N SER A 167 -27.23 33.54 27.17
CA SER A 167 -25.80 33.73 26.92
C SER A 167 -24.91 32.67 27.58
N TYR A 168 -25.37 32.00 28.63
CA TYR A 168 -24.66 30.86 29.23
C TYR A 168 -24.35 29.77 28.19
N TYR A 169 -25.27 29.48 27.29
CA TYR A 169 -25.07 28.47 26.24
C TYR A 169 -24.11 28.95 25.14
N LEU A 170 -24.06 30.26 24.88
CA LEU A 170 -23.09 30.84 23.95
C LEU A 170 -21.67 30.76 24.55
N LEU A 171 -21.52 31.06 25.84
CA LEU A 171 -20.27 30.89 26.57
C LEU A 171 -19.82 29.43 26.56
N LEU A 172 -20.74 28.49 26.79
CA LEU A 172 -20.44 27.06 26.73
C LEU A 172 -20.01 26.61 25.33
N SER A 173 -20.67 27.12 24.29
CA SER A 173 -20.29 26.86 22.90
C SER A 173 -18.88 27.36 22.59
N TYR A 174 -18.57 28.59 22.99
CA TYR A 174 -17.24 29.19 22.82
C TYR A 174 -16.17 28.44 23.61
N PHE A 175 -16.46 28.06 24.87
CA PHE A 175 -15.58 27.24 25.69
C PHE A 175 -15.20 25.93 24.99
N PHE A 176 -16.18 25.17 24.51
CA PHE A 176 -15.89 23.92 23.78
C PHE A 176 -15.16 24.17 22.46
N ALA A 177 -15.48 25.24 21.74
CA ALA A 177 -14.77 25.61 20.52
C ALA A 177 -13.27 25.87 20.76
N VAL A 178 -12.92 26.55 21.87
CA VAL A 178 -11.52 26.75 22.28
C VAL A 178 -10.86 25.41 22.63
N LEU A 179 -11.55 24.51 23.34
CA LEU A 179 -11.01 23.18 23.65
C LEU A 179 -10.77 22.32 22.39
N CYS A 180 -11.54 22.49 21.32
CA CYS A 180 -11.31 21.81 20.05
C CYS A 180 -9.89 22.10 19.52
N PHE A 181 -9.47 23.37 19.58
CA PHE A 181 -8.14 23.78 19.15
C PHE A 181 -7.02 23.16 20.01
N PHE A 182 -7.23 23.06 21.33
CA PHE A 182 -6.29 22.40 22.24
C PHE A 182 -6.30 20.85 22.16
N THR A 183 -7.09 20.28 21.26
CA THR A 183 -7.16 18.84 21.03
C THR A 183 -6.39 18.45 19.77
N LYS A 184 -6.75 19.07 18.64
CA LYS A 184 -6.16 18.80 17.33
C LYS A 184 -6.32 20.03 16.42
N GLU A 185 -5.41 20.24 15.49
CA GLU A 185 -5.47 21.32 14.49
C GLU A 185 -6.77 21.29 13.67
N SER A 186 -7.32 20.11 13.39
CA SER A 186 -8.62 19.95 12.72
C SER A 186 -9.80 20.52 13.52
N GLY A 187 -9.61 20.80 14.82
CA GLY A 187 -10.57 21.48 15.68
C GLY A 187 -10.94 22.88 15.19
N VAL A 188 -10.11 23.49 14.32
CA VAL A 188 -10.41 24.77 13.65
C VAL A 188 -11.75 24.75 12.89
N ALA A 189 -12.21 23.57 12.44
CA ALA A 189 -13.48 23.37 11.76
C ALA A 189 -14.70 23.90 12.55
N VAL A 190 -14.64 23.87 13.90
CA VAL A 190 -15.73 24.36 14.76
C VAL A 190 -16.06 25.83 14.50
N PHE A 191 -15.04 26.64 14.20
CA PHE A 191 -15.19 28.08 13.95
C PHE A 191 -15.87 28.37 12.61
N ALA A 192 -15.95 27.40 11.71
CA ALA A 192 -16.77 27.46 10.50
C ALA A 192 -18.19 26.89 10.76
N PHE A 193 -18.33 25.86 11.59
CA PHE A 193 -19.63 25.26 11.92
C PHE A 193 -20.54 26.18 12.72
N ILE A 194 -20.02 26.98 13.66
CA ILE A 194 -20.87 27.89 14.44
C ILE A 194 -21.52 28.98 13.57
N PRO A 195 -20.78 29.73 12.73
CA PRO A 195 -21.37 30.62 11.72
C PRO A 195 -22.33 29.90 10.76
N LEU A 196 -22.02 28.68 10.34
CA LEU A 196 -22.90 27.90 9.48
C LEU A 196 -24.24 27.57 10.16
N LEU A 197 -24.24 27.24 11.45
CA LEU A 197 -25.46 27.01 12.23
C LEU A 197 -26.26 28.30 12.45
N TYR A 198 -25.56 29.42 12.62
CA TYR A 198 -26.19 30.75 12.64
C TYR A 198 -26.90 31.03 11.31
N LEU A 199 -26.21 30.81 10.18
CA LEU A 199 -26.73 30.93 8.82
C LEU A 199 -27.97 30.05 8.60
N TYR A 200 -27.89 28.78 8.98
CA TYR A 200 -28.98 27.81 8.85
C TYR A 200 -30.26 28.25 9.58
N ARG A 201 -30.14 28.80 10.80
CA ARG A 201 -31.30 29.15 11.65
C ARG A 201 -32.11 30.34 11.16
N GLN A 202 -31.52 31.19 10.35
CA GLN A 202 -32.12 32.46 10.00
C GLN A 202 -32.85 32.33 8.66
N LYS A 203 -34.14 32.66 8.65
CA LYS A 203 -35.07 32.29 7.57
C LYS A 203 -35.01 33.18 6.33
N GLU A 204 -34.47 34.40 6.40
CA GLU A 204 -34.50 35.38 5.30
C GLU A 204 -33.15 35.48 4.53
N ASN A 205 -33.02 36.37 3.56
CA ASN A 205 -31.76 36.66 2.85
C ASN A 205 -31.01 37.79 3.58
N TRP A 206 -30.07 37.45 4.46
CA TRP A 206 -29.52 38.41 5.42
C TRP A 206 -28.00 38.36 5.61
N PHE A 207 -27.22 37.69 4.76
CA PHE A 207 -25.74 37.61 4.94
C PHE A 207 -25.13 39.00 5.28
N PHE A 208 -25.67 40.07 4.67
CA PHE A 208 -25.29 41.48 4.90
C PHE A 208 -26.00 42.21 6.06
N TYR A 209 -27.12 41.72 6.60
CA TYR A 209 -27.95 42.40 7.61
C TYR A 209 -28.01 41.66 8.98
N GLY A 210 -27.22 40.60 9.14
CA GLY A 210 -27.14 39.81 10.37
C GLY A 210 -26.47 40.52 11.54
N ASN A 211 -26.96 40.27 12.75
CA ASN A 211 -26.25 40.66 13.96
C ASN A 211 -25.12 39.66 14.28
N TRP A 212 -23.99 39.83 13.59
CA TRP A 212 -22.78 39.02 13.74
C TRP A 212 -21.98 39.30 15.03
N LYS A 213 -22.37 40.29 15.84
CA LYS A 213 -21.60 40.73 17.02
C LYS A 213 -21.31 39.59 18.00
N HIS A 214 -22.26 38.69 18.19
CA HIS A 214 -22.11 37.54 19.09
C HIS A 214 -21.16 36.45 18.56
N LEU A 215 -20.82 36.49 17.26
CA LEU A 215 -19.84 35.61 16.62
C LEU A 215 -18.45 36.25 16.51
N LEU A 216 -18.33 37.55 16.79
CA LEU A 216 -17.05 38.27 16.76
C LEU A 216 -15.96 37.56 17.60
N PRO A 217 -16.22 37.05 18.83
CA PRO A 217 -15.22 36.30 19.57
C PRO A 217 -14.70 35.05 18.85
N PHE A 218 -15.58 34.35 18.12
CA PHE A 218 -15.19 33.17 17.34
C PHE A 218 -14.29 33.55 16.16
N PHE A 219 -14.62 34.62 15.43
CA PHE A 219 -13.81 35.08 14.30
C PHE A 219 -12.46 35.65 14.75
N ILE A 220 -12.41 36.41 15.84
CA ILE A 220 -11.15 36.90 16.41
C ILE A 220 -10.27 35.71 16.80
N THR A 221 -10.84 34.71 17.48
CA THR A 221 -10.10 33.51 17.88
C THR A 221 -9.58 32.73 16.67
N LEU A 222 -10.41 32.54 15.64
CA LEU A 222 -10.02 31.91 14.39
C LEU A 222 -8.85 32.65 13.72
N ALA A 223 -8.95 33.97 13.60
CA ALA A 223 -7.88 34.79 13.01
C ALA A 223 -6.57 34.62 13.78
N ASN A 224 -6.60 34.67 15.12
CA ASN A 224 -5.43 34.45 15.95
C ASN A 224 -4.84 33.05 15.78
N ILE A 225 -5.68 32.01 15.73
CA ILE A 225 -5.26 30.62 15.51
C ILE A 225 -4.56 30.50 14.16
N LEU A 226 -5.15 31.04 13.09
CA LEU A 226 -4.59 30.96 11.74
C LEU A 226 -3.26 31.73 11.64
N ILE A 227 -3.16 32.92 12.22
CA ILE A 227 -1.93 33.70 12.28
C ILE A 227 -0.83 32.92 13.03
N TYR A 228 -1.14 32.42 14.22
CA TYR A 228 -0.18 31.65 15.02
C TYR A 228 0.27 30.37 14.29
N SER A 229 -0.68 29.63 13.70
CA SER A 229 -0.39 28.41 12.94
C SER A 229 0.48 28.68 11.72
N TYR A 230 0.22 29.78 11.00
CA TYR A 230 1.04 30.20 9.88
C TYR A 230 2.47 30.57 10.31
N LEU A 231 2.61 31.41 11.34
CA LEU A 231 3.91 31.84 11.85
C LEU A 231 4.75 30.65 12.35
N TRP A 232 4.10 29.66 12.96
CA TRP A 232 4.73 28.44 13.46
C TRP A 232 5.13 27.48 12.33
N GLN A 233 4.22 27.19 11.40
CA GLN A 233 4.40 26.12 10.42
C GLN A 233 5.09 26.54 9.12
N ARG A 234 5.16 27.85 8.79
CA ARG A 234 5.72 28.34 7.50
C ARG A 234 7.13 27.83 7.17
N ASN A 235 7.92 27.50 8.19
CA ASN A 235 9.28 26.99 8.05
C ASN A 235 9.41 25.49 8.42
N SER A 236 8.30 24.79 8.59
CA SER A 236 8.31 23.37 8.95
C SER A 236 8.76 22.51 7.78
N LEU A 237 9.44 21.40 8.08
CA LEU A 237 9.88 20.40 7.10
C LEU A 237 8.74 19.87 6.22
N TRP A 238 7.51 19.83 6.76
CA TRP A 238 6.31 19.38 6.04
C TRP A 238 5.89 20.35 4.92
N ILE A 239 6.11 21.66 5.11
CA ILE A 239 5.82 22.67 4.09
C ILE A 239 7.02 22.83 3.17
N THR A 240 8.24 22.98 3.70
CA THR A 240 9.45 23.19 2.89
C THR A 240 9.83 21.95 2.07
N GLY A 241 9.51 20.75 2.56
CA GLY A 241 9.67 19.48 1.85
C GLY A 241 8.54 19.15 0.87
N GLY A 242 7.54 20.02 0.73
CA GLY A 242 6.46 19.86 -0.25
C GLY A 242 5.49 18.72 0.05
N ILE A 243 5.31 18.34 1.31
CA ILE A 243 4.35 17.30 1.75
C ILE A 243 2.93 17.88 1.81
N TYR A 244 2.79 19.16 2.18
CA TYR A 244 1.54 19.89 1.99
C TYR A 244 1.60 20.73 0.71
N LYS A 245 0.70 20.45 -0.25
CA LYS A 245 0.64 21.17 -1.53
C LYS A 245 -0.81 21.50 -1.89
N ILE A 246 -1.04 22.76 -2.25
CA ILE A 246 -2.31 23.19 -2.84
C ILE A 246 -2.24 22.86 -4.33
N GLU A 247 -2.91 21.79 -4.73
CA GLU A 247 -2.93 21.33 -6.12
C GLU A 247 -4.31 20.81 -6.51
N PHE A 248 -4.58 20.73 -7.81
CA PHE A 248 -5.87 20.27 -8.32
C PHE A 248 -6.20 18.82 -7.91
N GLY A 249 -5.17 18.01 -7.65
CA GLY A 249 -5.32 16.64 -7.12
C GLY A 249 -6.08 16.57 -5.79
N ALA A 250 -6.01 17.62 -4.97
CA ALA A 250 -6.76 17.74 -3.72
C ALA A 250 -8.28 17.66 -3.95
N TYR A 251 -8.80 18.21 -5.04
CA TYR A 251 -10.23 18.08 -5.37
C TYR A 251 -10.64 16.61 -5.58
N ARG A 252 -9.80 15.83 -6.28
CA ARG A 252 -10.04 14.40 -6.49
C ARG A 252 -9.98 13.62 -5.18
N GLN A 253 -9.03 13.95 -4.30
CA GLN A 253 -8.96 13.37 -2.97
C GLN A 253 -10.22 13.68 -2.15
N LEU A 254 -10.76 14.92 -2.20
CA LEU A 254 -12.01 15.27 -1.53
C LEU A 254 -13.15 14.39 -2.05
N VAL A 255 -13.31 14.33 -3.37
CA VAL A 255 -14.38 13.56 -4.02
C VAL A 255 -14.29 12.09 -3.62
N ASN A 256 -13.11 11.48 -3.76
CA ASN A 256 -12.87 10.09 -3.36
C ASN A 256 -13.18 9.88 -1.88
N SER A 257 -12.74 10.79 -1.00
CA SER A 257 -12.99 10.72 0.45
C SER A 257 -14.49 10.80 0.78
N ILE A 258 -15.26 11.64 0.07
CA ILE A 258 -16.72 11.74 0.21
C ILE A 258 -17.40 10.45 -0.25
N PHE A 259 -17.04 9.92 -1.42
CA PHE A 259 -17.59 8.65 -1.92
C PHE A 259 -17.32 7.50 -0.96
N THR A 260 -16.14 7.49 -0.35
CA THR A 260 -15.77 6.49 0.63
C THR A 260 -16.58 6.60 1.92
N LEU A 261 -17.08 7.77 2.35
CA LEU A 261 -17.96 7.82 3.53
C LEU A 261 -19.20 6.93 3.40
N PHE A 262 -19.71 6.73 2.19
CA PHE A 262 -20.90 5.93 1.89
C PHE A 262 -20.56 4.55 1.31
N TYR A 263 -19.35 4.05 1.57
CA TYR A 263 -18.81 2.84 0.95
C TYR A 263 -19.79 1.67 0.98
N PHE A 264 -20.24 1.28 -0.21
CA PHE A 264 -20.77 -0.04 -0.49
C PHE A 264 -19.63 -0.90 -1.08
N PRO A 265 -19.57 -2.22 -0.85
CA PRO A 265 -18.51 -3.11 -1.34
C PRO A 265 -18.21 -3.02 -2.86
N LEU A 266 -19.12 -2.43 -3.64
CA LEU A 266 -18.90 -2.06 -5.04
C LEU A 266 -17.70 -1.12 -5.24
N ASN A 267 -17.29 -0.34 -4.22
CA ASN A 267 -16.30 0.71 -4.37
C ASN A 267 -14.86 0.26 -4.69
N ARG A 268 -14.44 -0.97 -4.35
CA ARG A 268 -13.12 -1.48 -4.79
C ARG A 268 -13.08 -1.72 -6.31
N PHE A 269 -14.18 -2.21 -6.87
CA PHE A 269 -14.41 -2.29 -8.32
C PHE A 269 -14.55 -0.89 -8.97
N LEU A 270 -15.01 0.11 -8.19
CA LEU A 270 -15.20 1.50 -8.57
C LEU A 270 -14.03 2.42 -8.16
N ILE A 271 -12.81 1.94 -7.99
CA ILE A 271 -11.61 2.83 -7.89
C ILE A 271 -10.68 2.64 -9.10
N GLU A 272 -10.79 1.50 -9.81
CA GLU A 272 -9.87 1.11 -10.89
C GLU A 272 -10.46 1.30 -12.31
N ASN A 273 -11.73 1.70 -12.46
CA ASN A 273 -12.44 1.71 -13.75
C ASN A 273 -12.89 3.13 -14.21
N PRO A 274 -12.57 3.63 -15.40
CA PRO A 274 -13.03 4.95 -15.86
C PRO A 274 -14.56 5.16 -15.86
N ALA A 275 -15.37 4.09 -15.84
CA ALA A 275 -16.82 4.14 -15.61
C ALA A 275 -17.23 4.76 -14.26
N ILE A 276 -16.29 4.92 -13.32
CA ILE A 276 -16.48 5.61 -12.03
C ILE A 276 -16.86 7.06 -12.24
N ILE A 277 -16.32 7.76 -13.23
CA ILE A 277 -16.71 9.14 -13.48
C ILE A 277 -18.19 9.18 -13.85
N CYS A 278 -18.64 8.25 -14.69
CA CYS A 278 -20.06 8.14 -15.06
C CYS A 278 -20.95 7.75 -13.86
N LEU A 279 -20.52 6.83 -13.00
CA LEU A 279 -21.29 6.42 -11.82
C LEU A 279 -21.25 7.46 -10.69
N ALA A 280 -20.14 8.18 -10.53
CA ALA A 280 -20.00 9.32 -9.63
C ALA A 280 -20.86 10.48 -10.11
N VAL A 281 -20.84 10.78 -11.41
CA VAL A 281 -21.73 11.78 -12.04
C VAL A 281 -23.19 11.33 -11.90
N LEU A 282 -23.52 10.07 -12.15
CA LEU A 282 -24.87 9.53 -11.94
C LEU A 282 -25.29 9.61 -10.47
N PHE A 283 -24.42 9.28 -9.53
CA PHE A 283 -24.67 9.42 -8.09
C PHE A 283 -24.90 10.89 -7.72
N LEU A 284 -24.06 11.81 -8.21
CA LEU A 284 -24.23 13.25 -8.00
C LEU A 284 -25.53 13.76 -8.63
N ILE A 285 -25.91 13.26 -9.80
CA ILE A 285 -27.21 13.54 -10.43
C ILE A 285 -28.34 13.00 -9.56
N ILE A 286 -28.28 11.77 -9.06
CA ILE A 286 -29.29 11.18 -8.17
C ILE A 286 -29.39 12.01 -6.88
N VAL A 287 -28.27 12.37 -6.26
CA VAL A 287 -28.25 13.23 -5.07
C VAL A 287 -28.87 14.58 -5.38
N ALA A 288 -28.51 15.21 -6.50
CA ALA A 288 -29.10 16.49 -6.93
C ALA A 288 -30.61 16.37 -7.18
N LEU A 289 -31.06 15.31 -7.84
CA LEU A 289 -32.49 15.02 -8.08
C LEU A 289 -33.24 14.78 -6.77
N VAL A 290 -32.65 14.05 -5.81
CA VAL A 290 -33.22 13.86 -4.46
C VAL A 290 -33.32 15.20 -3.73
N ILE A 291 -32.28 16.04 -3.78
CA ILE A 291 -32.29 17.38 -3.16
C ILE A 291 -33.39 18.25 -3.79
N LEU A 292 -33.50 18.26 -5.12
CA LEU A 292 -34.53 19.01 -5.84
C LEU A 292 -35.94 18.50 -5.52
N ALA A 293 -36.14 17.18 -5.47
CA ALA A 293 -37.40 16.55 -5.06
C ALA A 293 -37.75 16.84 -3.59
N HIS A 294 -36.73 16.99 -2.74
CA HIS A 294 -36.84 17.26 -1.31
C HIS A 294 -36.55 18.73 -0.96
N LYS A 295 -36.87 19.66 -1.88
CA LYS A 295 -36.54 21.10 -1.78
C LYS A 295 -36.91 21.77 -0.44
N LYS A 296 -37.91 21.25 0.27
CA LYS A 296 -38.29 21.71 1.62
C LYS A 296 -37.13 21.61 2.62
N TYR A 297 -36.25 20.62 2.45
CA TYR A 297 -35.10 20.35 3.32
C TYR A 297 -33.76 20.79 2.69
N PHE A 298 -33.77 21.67 1.69
CA PHE A 298 -32.56 22.10 0.98
C PHE A 298 -31.49 22.66 1.92
N ARG A 299 -31.89 23.39 2.96
CA ARG A 299 -30.96 23.97 3.95
C ARG A 299 -30.29 22.90 4.80
N GLU A 300 -31.02 21.83 5.12
CA GLU A 300 -30.52 20.67 5.84
C GLU A 300 -29.51 19.87 5.00
N TYR A 301 -29.78 19.68 3.70
CA TYR A 301 -28.79 19.09 2.78
C TYR A 301 -27.53 19.93 2.67
N LEU A 302 -27.68 21.26 2.54
CA LEU A 302 -26.54 22.18 2.49
C LEU A 302 -25.73 22.11 3.80
N LEU A 303 -26.41 22.13 4.94
CA LEU A 303 -25.78 22.00 6.25
C LEU A 303 -24.98 20.69 6.33
N ALA A 304 -25.59 19.56 5.97
CA ALA A 304 -24.95 18.25 5.99
C ALA A 304 -23.73 18.19 5.04
N GLY A 305 -23.85 18.70 3.82
CA GLY A 305 -22.75 18.79 2.86
C GLY A 305 -21.60 19.67 3.34
N CYS A 306 -21.90 20.82 3.96
CA CYS A 306 -20.89 21.67 4.58
C CYS A 306 -20.19 20.97 5.74
N PHE A 307 -20.87 20.17 6.56
CA PHE A 307 -20.24 19.35 7.60
C PHE A 307 -19.22 18.36 7.03
N ILE A 308 -19.51 17.76 5.88
CA ILE A 308 -18.58 16.87 5.17
C ILE A 308 -17.37 17.65 4.63
N VAL A 309 -17.61 18.71 3.85
CA VAL A 309 -16.55 19.46 3.15
C VAL A 309 -15.63 20.17 4.14
N ILE A 310 -16.19 20.91 5.10
CA ILE A 310 -15.40 21.59 6.14
C ILE A 310 -14.68 20.57 7.03
N GLY A 311 -15.27 19.39 7.26
CA GLY A 311 -14.63 18.32 8.02
C GLY A 311 -13.36 17.78 7.36
N PHE A 312 -13.35 17.63 6.03
CA PHE A 312 -12.19 17.16 5.27
C PHE A 312 -11.17 18.26 4.97
N LEU A 313 -11.59 19.54 4.97
CA LEU A 313 -10.75 20.65 4.54
C LEU A 313 -9.37 20.73 5.23
N PRO A 314 -9.23 20.50 6.57
CA PRO A 314 -7.93 20.57 7.24
C PRO A 314 -6.91 19.54 6.75
N THR A 315 -7.35 18.40 6.21
CA THR A 315 -6.49 17.27 5.85
C THR A 315 -6.36 17.11 4.33
N LEU A 316 -7.08 17.93 3.58
CA LEU A 316 -7.27 17.79 2.13
C LEU A 316 -6.02 18.06 1.30
N PHE A 317 -5.09 18.86 1.83
CA PHE A 317 -3.88 19.26 1.12
C PHE A 317 -2.65 18.42 1.50
N PHE A 318 -2.86 17.31 2.21
CA PHE A 318 -1.80 16.38 2.57
C PHE A 318 -1.50 15.45 1.39
N ASN A 319 -0.27 15.51 0.87
CA ASN A 319 0.15 14.69 -0.26
C ASN A 319 0.60 13.30 0.21
N TYR A 320 -0.12 12.26 -0.23
CA TYR A 320 0.19 10.85 0.09
C TYR A 320 1.01 10.15 -1.02
N GLY A 321 1.59 10.88 -1.97
CA GLY A 321 2.45 10.34 -3.01
C GLY A 321 1.72 9.59 -4.14
N THR A 322 0.38 9.51 -4.13
CA THR A 322 -0.41 8.87 -5.18
C THR A 322 -1.58 9.75 -5.65
N TRP A 323 -1.72 9.85 -6.98
CA TRP A 323 -2.82 10.49 -7.72
C TRP A 323 -4.26 10.02 -7.41
N ASN A 324 -4.45 8.88 -6.72
CA ASN A 324 -5.76 8.35 -6.31
C ASN A 324 -5.96 8.34 -4.78
N ALA A 325 -5.07 9.00 -4.02
CA ALA A 325 -5.06 8.93 -2.56
C ALA A 325 -6.42 9.28 -1.92
N ILE A 326 -6.93 8.38 -1.08
CA ILE A 326 -8.06 8.63 -0.17
C ILE A 326 -7.46 9.16 1.14
N SER A 327 -8.15 10.07 1.82
CA SER A 327 -7.74 10.49 3.16
C SER A 327 -7.67 9.28 4.10
N ALA A 328 -6.62 9.17 4.92
CA ALA A 328 -6.53 8.08 5.91
C ALA A 328 -7.82 8.00 6.76
N GLY A 329 -8.25 6.79 7.11
CA GLY A 329 -9.57 6.53 7.71
C GLY A 329 -9.85 7.40 8.94
N ARG A 330 -8.83 7.61 9.79
CA ARG A 330 -8.91 8.49 10.96
C ARG A 330 -9.38 9.93 10.67
N TYR A 331 -9.09 10.47 9.50
CA TYR A 331 -9.51 11.82 9.10
C TYR A 331 -10.99 11.92 8.70
N SER A 332 -11.62 10.79 8.36
CA SER A 332 -13.04 10.74 8.00
C SER A 332 -13.99 10.82 9.19
N TYR A 333 -13.48 10.66 10.43
CA TYR A 333 -14.31 10.58 11.65
C TYR A 333 -15.26 11.78 11.83
N LEU A 334 -14.75 13.01 11.68
CA LEU A 334 -15.58 14.23 11.76
C LEU A 334 -16.53 14.38 10.54
N PRO A 335 -16.08 14.25 9.27
CA PRO A 335 -16.95 14.26 8.10
C PRO A 335 -18.14 13.28 8.17
N THR A 336 -17.99 12.11 8.80
CA THR A 336 -19.10 11.16 8.97
C THR A 336 -20.28 11.74 9.76
N VAL A 337 -20.10 12.80 10.56
CA VAL A 337 -21.22 13.56 11.17
C VAL A 337 -22.17 14.08 10.08
N GLY A 338 -21.63 14.72 9.04
CA GLY A 338 -22.40 15.18 7.88
C GLY A 338 -22.94 14.01 7.05
N GLY A 339 -22.19 12.90 6.96
CA GLY A 339 -22.68 11.66 6.34
C GLY A 339 -23.94 11.10 7.04
N GLY A 340 -23.91 11.04 8.38
CA GLY A 340 -25.07 10.63 9.19
C GLY A 340 -26.26 11.56 9.01
N MET A 341 -26.01 12.87 8.93
CA MET A 341 -27.03 13.87 8.60
C MET A 341 -27.66 13.64 7.21
N LEU A 342 -26.88 13.30 6.19
CA LEU A 342 -27.42 12.97 4.86
C LEU A 342 -28.24 11.68 4.89
N MET A 343 -27.80 10.65 5.62
CA MET A 343 -28.54 9.40 5.77
C MET A 343 -29.88 9.58 6.49
N SER A 344 -29.94 10.45 7.49
CA SER A 344 -31.20 10.85 8.11
C SER A 344 -32.16 11.53 7.13
N LEU A 345 -31.66 12.41 6.26
CA LEU A 345 -32.48 13.05 5.23
C LEU A 345 -32.97 12.07 4.16
N LEU A 346 -32.12 11.11 3.77
CA LEU A 346 -32.51 10.03 2.88
C LEU A 346 -33.64 9.18 3.49
N PHE A 347 -33.55 8.85 4.79
CA PHE A 347 -34.64 8.16 5.48
C PHE A 347 -35.95 8.97 5.47
N ILE A 348 -35.89 10.28 5.74
CA ILE A 348 -37.06 11.17 5.68
C ILE A 348 -37.65 11.18 4.26
N PHE A 349 -36.80 11.27 3.23
CA PHE A 349 -37.24 11.25 1.84
C PHE A 349 -37.95 9.95 1.48
N VAL A 350 -37.35 8.81 1.80
CA VAL A 350 -37.88 7.47 1.48
C VAL A 350 -39.20 7.19 2.25
N THR A 351 -39.34 7.70 3.46
CA THR A 351 -40.56 7.52 4.27
C THR A 351 -41.72 8.45 3.91
N ASN A 352 -41.50 9.41 2.99
CA ASN A 352 -42.54 10.29 2.47
C ASN A 352 -43.21 9.78 1.18
N PHE A 353 -42.76 8.64 0.60
CA PHE A 353 -43.40 8.05 -0.57
C PHE A 353 -44.80 7.47 -0.28
N TYR A 354 -45.63 7.36 -1.33
CA TYR A 354 -46.98 6.76 -1.24
C TYR A 354 -46.97 5.35 -0.61
N PHE A 355 -45.94 4.56 -0.91
CA PHE A 355 -45.70 3.23 -0.33
C PHE A 355 -44.72 3.23 0.87
N LYS A 356 -44.82 4.23 1.76
CA LYS A 356 -43.89 4.47 2.88
C LYS A 356 -43.49 3.25 3.71
N LYS A 357 -44.41 2.29 3.94
CA LYS A 357 -44.10 1.07 4.72
C LYS A 357 -43.13 0.16 3.98
N ILE A 358 -43.35 -0.07 2.68
CA ILE A 358 -42.46 -0.89 1.83
C ILE A 358 -41.11 -0.18 1.68
N ALA A 359 -41.15 1.12 1.41
CA ALA A 359 -39.94 1.93 1.25
C ALA A 359 -39.08 1.94 2.54
N ALA A 360 -39.71 2.09 3.71
CA ALA A 360 -39.04 1.99 5.00
C ALA A 360 -38.45 0.59 5.25
N PHE A 361 -39.19 -0.47 4.91
CA PHE A 361 -38.72 -1.85 5.04
C PHE A 361 -37.49 -2.12 4.18
N ILE A 362 -37.52 -1.71 2.91
CA ILE A 362 -36.36 -1.81 1.99
C ILE A 362 -35.18 -1.03 2.55
N PHE A 363 -35.40 0.20 3.03
CA PHE A 363 -34.34 1.01 3.63
C PHE A 363 -33.71 0.31 4.84
N ILE A 364 -34.51 -0.30 5.72
CA ILE A 364 -34.01 -1.06 6.87
C ILE A 364 -33.16 -2.25 6.42
N ILE A 365 -33.60 -3.00 5.41
CA ILE A 365 -32.82 -4.13 4.86
C ILE A 365 -31.48 -3.64 4.30
N LEU A 366 -31.49 -2.58 3.49
CA LEU A 366 -30.26 -1.99 2.93
C LEU A 366 -29.34 -1.47 4.03
N PHE A 367 -29.90 -0.93 5.11
CA PHE A 367 -29.14 -0.44 6.26
C PHE A 367 -28.53 -1.58 7.08
N ILE A 368 -29.25 -2.68 7.30
CA ILE A 368 -28.72 -3.89 7.94
C ILE A 368 -27.59 -4.46 7.09
N PHE A 369 -27.77 -4.51 5.77
CA PHE A 369 -26.72 -4.92 4.85
C PHE A 369 -25.50 -4.00 4.94
N TYR A 370 -25.68 -2.68 4.97
CA TYR A 370 -24.60 -1.71 5.20
C TYR A 370 -23.85 -1.99 6.52
N ALA A 371 -24.58 -2.20 7.62
CA ALA A 371 -23.98 -2.48 8.93
C ALA A 371 -23.19 -3.80 8.92
N TYR A 372 -23.74 -4.85 8.30
CA TYR A 372 -23.07 -6.14 8.14
C TYR A 372 -21.80 -6.05 7.30
N GLN A 373 -21.82 -5.28 6.21
CA GLN A 373 -20.63 -5.08 5.37
C GLN A 373 -19.53 -4.32 6.13
N ASN A 374 -19.89 -3.26 6.84
CA ASN A 374 -18.92 -2.52 7.64
C ASN A 374 -18.37 -3.36 8.80
N TYR A 375 -19.19 -4.21 9.42
CA TYR A 375 -18.73 -5.19 10.40
C TYR A 375 -17.66 -6.13 9.82
N ASN A 376 -17.89 -6.67 8.62
CA ASN A 376 -16.91 -7.54 7.95
C ASN A 376 -15.61 -6.80 7.61
N ILE A 377 -15.69 -5.53 7.20
CA ILE A 377 -14.49 -4.70 6.96
C ILE A 377 -13.70 -4.51 8.26
N ILE A 378 -14.39 -4.14 9.35
CA ILE A 378 -13.77 -3.97 10.67
C ILE A 378 -13.12 -5.29 11.13
N ALA A 379 -13.83 -6.42 11.01
CA ALA A 379 -13.30 -7.74 11.38
C ALA A 379 -12.08 -8.14 10.52
N GLY A 380 -12.09 -7.81 9.23
CA GLY A 380 -10.94 -8.00 8.33
C GLY A 380 -9.73 -7.17 8.77
N MET A 381 -9.93 -5.88 9.02
CA MET A 381 -8.85 -5.00 9.49
C MET A 381 -8.33 -5.41 10.88
N GLN A 382 -9.16 -5.98 11.76
CA GLN A 382 -8.72 -6.54 13.05
C GLN A 382 -7.69 -7.63 12.87
N THR A 383 -7.82 -8.44 11.83
CA THR A 383 -6.86 -9.51 11.51
C THR A 383 -5.50 -8.92 11.10
N GLU A 384 -5.48 -7.80 10.38
CA GLU A 384 -4.24 -7.10 10.01
C GLU A 384 -3.54 -6.53 11.25
N TYR A 385 -4.27 -5.88 12.15
CA TYR A 385 -3.70 -5.32 13.38
C TYR A 385 -3.34 -6.37 14.43
N ALA A 386 -3.88 -7.59 14.37
CA ALA A 386 -3.41 -8.70 15.18
C ALA A 386 -1.96 -9.11 14.86
N ILE A 387 -1.47 -8.82 13.65
CA ILE A 387 -0.06 -8.98 13.31
C ILE A 387 0.76 -7.91 14.03
N VAL A 388 0.33 -6.65 13.96
CA VAL A 388 1.00 -5.53 14.65
C VAL A 388 1.03 -5.76 16.17
N ASP A 389 -0.06 -6.24 16.76
CA ASP A 389 -0.12 -6.62 18.18
C ASP A 389 0.94 -7.67 18.54
N ARG A 390 1.00 -8.77 17.79
CA ARG A 390 2.00 -9.83 18.01
C ARG A 390 3.42 -9.31 17.85
N GLN A 391 3.68 -8.45 16.86
CA GLN A 391 4.98 -7.83 16.67
C GLN A 391 5.37 -6.97 17.88
N MET A 392 4.49 -6.09 18.37
CA MET A 392 4.81 -5.23 19.52
C MET A 392 5.03 -6.02 20.80
N ARG A 393 4.23 -7.07 21.03
CA ARG A 393 4.41 -7.97 22.17
C ARG A 393 5.72 -8.73 22.09
N GLY A 394 6.04 -9.28 20.91
CA GLY A 394 7.30 -9.98 20.68
C GLY A 394 8.51 -9.05 20.84
N MET A 395 8.43 -7.79 20.39
CA MET A 395 9.45 -6.78 20.68
C MET A 395 9.63 -6.55 22.17
N LEU A 396 8.53 -6.36 22.91
CA LEU A 396 8.58 -6.17 24.36
C LEU A 396 9.20 -7.40 25.07
N ASP A 397 8.75 -8.60 24.72
CA ASP A 397 9.26 -9.85 25.29
C ASP A 397 10.77 -10.01 25.02
N SER A 398 11.22 -9.56 23.85
CA SER A 398 12.64 -9.57 23.49
C SER A 398 13.46 -8.58 24.30
N LEU A 399 12.92 -7.37 24.51
CA LEU A 399 13.55 -6.37 25.36
C LEU A 399 13.65 -6.85 26.82
N LEU A 400 12.60 -7.52 27.33
CA LEU A 400 12.62 -8.17 28.64
C LEU A 400 13.69 -9.26 28.72
N LYS A 401 13.75 -10.13 27.70
CA LYS A 401 14.73 -11.22 27.58
C LYS A 401 16.17 -10.71 27.57
N HIS A 402 16.43 -9.58 26.92
CA HIS A 402 17.77 -8.99 26.76
C HIS A 402 18.08 -7.87 27.75
N ARG A 403 17.23 -7.64 28.76
CA ARG A 403 17.32 -6.53 29.73
C ARG A 403 18.72 -6.33 30.30
N GLU A 404 19.33 -7.38 30.84
CA GLU A 404 20.63 -7.27 31.53
C GLU A 404 21.72 -6.76 30.57
N LYS A 405 21.71 -7.21 29.32
CA LYS A 405 22.67 -6.76 28.31
C LYS A 405 22.39 -5.33 27.89
N ILE A 406 21.12 -4.97 27.71
CA ILE A 406 20.71 -3.60 27.39
C ILE A 406 21.15 -2.65 28.51
N ASP A 407 20.81 -2.95 29.77
CA ASP A 407 21.15 -2.11 30.94
C ASP A 407 22.68 -1.92 31.12
N ASN A 408 23.49 -2.89 30.70
CA ASN A 408 24.96 -2.83 30.79
C ASN A 408 25.66 -2.23 29.56
N SER A 409 24.91 -1.79 28.55
CA SER A 409 25.47 -1.24 27.32
C SER A 409 25.57 0.27 27.35
N GLU A 410 26.60 0.85 26.73
CA GLU A 410 26.73 2.30 26.59
C GLU A 410 25.81 2.84 25.50
N ARG A 411 25.62 2.06 24.44
CA ARG A 411 24.72 2.37 23.32
C ARG A 411 23.97 1.13 22.87
N VAL A 412 22.70 1.31 22.50
CA VAL A 412 21.83 0.29 21.95
C VAL A 412 21.42 0.74 20.56
N ILE A 413 21.79 -0.06 19.56
CA ILE A 413 21.58 0.22 18.15
C ILE A 413 20.51 -0.72 17.63
N ILE A 414 19.41 -0.17 17.15
CA ILE A 414 18.35 -0.96 16.51
C ILE A 414 18.53 -0.90 15.00
N VAL A 415 18.62 -2.07 14.37
CA VAL A 415 18.86 -2.21 12.94
C VAL A 415 17.66 -2.86 12.24
N GLN A 416 17.31 -2.37 11.05
CA GLN A 416 16.15 -2.84 10.27
C GLN A 416 14.83 -2.84 11.08
N SER A 417 14.57 -1.73 11.78
CA SER A 417 13.42 -1.60 12.67
C SER A 417 12.09 -1.46 11.89
N TYR A 418 11.49 -2.59 11.52
CA TYR A 418 10.12 -2.69 10.97
C TYR A 418 9.15 -3.13 12.09
N PRO A 419 7.86 -2.73 12.13
CA PRO A 419 7.13 -1.86 11.17
C PRO A 419 7.26 -0.35 11.41
N PHE A 420 7.91 0.10 12.49
CA PHE A 420 7.97 1.53 12.84
C PHE A 420 9.39 2.08 12.78
N TYR A 421 9.61 3.02 11.86
CA TYR A 421 10.90 3.71 11.71
C TYR A 421 11.04 4.84 12.75
N GLY A 422 12.10 4.79 13.56
CA GLY A 422 12.47 5.85 14.50
C GLY A 422 12.76 5.36 15.93
N ASN A 423 13.79 5.93 16.56
CA ASN A 423 14.34 5.45 17.85
C ASN A 423 13.43 5.60 19.06
N ASN A 424 12.53 6.56 19.04
CA ASN A 424 11.87 7.00 20.26
C ASN A 424 10.93 5.92 20.82
N TYR A 425 10.20 5.21 19.96
CA TYR A 425 9.19 4.23 20.39
C TYR A 425 9.80 3.06 21.17
N TYR A 426 10.91 2.50 20.68
CA TYR A 426 11.61 1.39 21.32
C TYR A 426 12.22 1.79 22.66
N ARG A 427 12.83 2.97 22.72
CA ARG A 427 13.34 3.55 23.96
C ARG A 427 12.23 3.70 25.00
N TYR A 428 11.09 4.27 24.62
CA TYR A 428 9.96 4.41 25.54
C TYR A 428 9.45 3.06 26.00
N MET A 429 9.25 2.12 25.08
CA MET A 429 8.83 0.77 25.42
C MET A 429 9.79 0.09 26.41
N TYR A 430 11.10 0.18 26.18
CA TYR A 430 12.10 -0.34 27.13
C TYR A 430 12.00 0.34 28.49
N ASN A 431 12.04 1.68 28.51
CA ASN A 431 12.10 2.45 29.74
C ASN A 431 10.87 2.25 30.63
N TYR A 432 9.70 2.00 30.03
CA TYR A 432 8.45 1.85 30.76
C TYR A 432 8.11 0.43 31.16
N PHE A 433 8.38 -0.53 30.28
CA PHE A 433 7.94 -1.92 30.50
C PHE A 433 9.07 -2.84 30.97
N VAL A 434 10.34 -2.43 30.82
CA VAL A 434 11.50 -3.29 31.09
C VAL A 434 12.39 -2.75 32.20
N SER A 435 12.97 -1.56 32.02
CA SER A 435 13.92 -0.97 32.98
C SER A 435 14.00 0.54 32.82
N SER A 436 13.74 1.28 33.90
CA SER A 436 13.84 2.75 33.94
C SER A 436 15.29 3.27 34.03
N ASN A 437 16.28 2.37 34.11
CA ASN A 437 17.63 2.70 34.57
C ASN A 437 18.66 2.81 33.44
N TYR A 438 18.29 2.51 32.19
CA TYR A 438 19.23 2.62 31.08
C TYR A 438 19.65 4.08 30.86
N GLN A 439 20.91 4.38 31.15
CA GLN A 439 21.53 5.70 30.98
C GLN A 439 22.28 5.85 29.65
N GLY A 440 22.40 4.76 28.88
CA GLY A 440 23.06 4.75 27.59
C GLY A 440 22.25 5.43 26.49
N LYS A 441 22.78 5.41 25.26
CA LYS A 441 22.17 6.06 24.09
C LYS A 441 21.38 5.05 23.25
N TRP A 442 20.24 5.45 22.69
CA TRP A 442 19.50 4.67 21.68
C TRP A 442 19.78 5.25 20.30
N GLU A 443 20.20 4.43 19.35
CA GLU A 443 20.51 4.83 17.97
C GLU A 443 19.82 3.89 16.96
N SER A 444 19.47 4.42 15.78
CA SER A 444 18.78 3.67 14.72
C SER A 444 19.66 3.69 13.50
N GLU A 445 19.82 2.54 12.88
CA GLU A 445 20.41 2.45 11.56
C GLU A 445 19.50 1.62 10.66
N LEU A 446 19.30 2.11 9.44
CA LEU A 446 18.54 1.37 8.42
C LEU A 446 19.41 0.30 7.75
N ASP A 447 20.73 0.44 7.86
CA ASP A 447 21.71 -0.39 7.17
C ASP A 447 22.59 -1.15 8.19
N TRP A 448 22.69 -2.46 8.00
CA TRP A 448 23.46 -3.35 8.86
C TRP A 448 24.96 -3.10 8.76
N ASN A 449 25.47 -2.80 7.56
CA ASN A 449 26.89 -2.54 7.38
C ASN A 449 27.29 -1.26 8.11
N THR A 450 26.50 -0.20 7.95
CA THR A 450 26.66 1.05 8.68
C THR A 450 26.61 0.85 10.20
N ALA A 451 25.68 0.03 10.70
CA ALA A 451 25.59 -0.25 12.13
C ALA A 451 26.83 -1.00 12.65
N ILE A 452 27.28 -2.02 11.95
CA ILE A 452 28.45 -2.81 12.36
C ILE A 452 29.74 -2.00 12.23
N ASP A 453 29.91 -1.23 11.16
CA ASP A 453 31.13 -0.45 10.91
C ASP A 453 31.29 0.72 11.89
N ARG A 454 30.19 1.37 12.28
CA ARG A 454 30.21 2.53 13.19
C ARG A 454 30.19 2.17 14.67
N TYR A 455 29.57 1.04 15.04
CA TYR A 455 29.33 0.68 16.44
C TYR A 455 30.01 -0.65 16.76
N THR A 456 31.35 -0.61 16.78
CA THR A 456 32.25 -1.76 16.98
C THR A 456 32.74 -1.92 18.42
N LEU A 457 32.34 -1.04 19.36
CA LEU A 457 32.82 -1.12 20.73
C LEU A 457 32.19 -2.34 21.42
N ALA A 458 32.96 -3.00 22.28
CA ALA A 458 32.45 -4.12 23.09
C ALA A 458 31.35 -3.69 24.08
N SER A 459 31.23 -2.38 24.35
CA SER A 459 30.18 -1.77 25.18
C SER A 459 28.90 -1.43 24.40
N ASP A 460 28.91 -1.55 23.07
CA ASP A 460 27.72 -1.33 22.25
C ASP A 460 26.88 -2.61 22.17
N LEU A 461 25.56 -2.47 22.03
CA LEU A 461 24.63 -3.58 21.80
C LEU A 461 23.85 -3.35 20.52
N ILE A 462 23.93 -4.30 19.60
CA ILE A 462 23.19 -4.23 18.33
C ILE A 462 22.00 -5.18 18.40
N LEU A 463 20.79 -4.64 18.32
CA LEU A 463 19.53 -5.38 18.27
C LEU A 463 19.01 -5.42 16.83
N GLY A 464 18.84 -6.63 16.30
CA GLY A 464 18.19 -6.87 15.01
C GLY A 464 16.78 -7.38 15.18
N TRP A 465 15.89 -6.94 14.30
CA TRP A 465 14.52 -7.45 14.24
C TRP A 465 14.42 -8.66 13.29
N ASN A 466 13.72 -9.71 13.71
CA ASN A 466 13.38 -10.85 12.86
C ASN A 466 11.86 -10.87 12.60
N ASP A 467 11.45 -10.56 11.37
CA ASP A 467 10.03 -10.49 10.98
C ASP A 467 9.28 -11.83 11.08
N VAL A 468 9.99 -12.95 10.92
CA VAL A 468 9.39 -14.30 10.98
C VAL A 468 9.19 -14.73 12.43
N ALA A 469 10.21 -14.54 13.27
CA ALA A 469 10.16 -14.90 14.68
C ALA A 469 9.44 -13.85 15.55
N MET A 470 9.25 -12.64 15.02
CA MET A 470 8.69 -11.48 15.73
C MET A 470 9.46 -11.17 17.03
N GLU A 471 10.78 -11.29 17.03
CA GLU A 471 11.62 -11.00 18.18
C GLU A 471 12.87 -10.18 17.82
N PHE A 472 13.39 -9.42 18.80
CA PHE A 472 14.74 -8.87 18.74
C PHE A 472 15.76 -9.93 19.12
N PHE A 473 16.82 -10.01 18.32
CA PHE A 473 18.00 -10.80 18.62
C PHE A 473 19.21 -9.88 18.79
N ILE A 474 20.20 -10.34 19.56
CA ILE A 474 21.45 -9.58 19.76
C ILE A 474 22.42 -9.96 18.67
N ALA A 475 22.68 -9.02 17.77
CA ALA A 475 23.49 -9.24 16.59
C ALA A 475 25.00 -9.32 16.89
N ASN A 476 25.46 -8.70 17.97
CA ASN A 476 26.89 -8.61 18.31
C ASN A 476 27.32 -9.48 19.52
N ASP A 477 26.47 -10.40 19.97
CA ASP A 477 26.82 -11.40 21.00
C ASP A 477 27.56 -12.58 20.36
N LYS A 478 28.82 -12.80 20.73
CA LYS A 478 29.69 -13.86 20.18
C LYS A 478 29.26 -15.28 20.56
N ASN A 479 28.43 -15.44 21.59
CA ASN A 479 27.96 -16.73 22.12
C ASN A 479 26.48 -17.00 21.83
N ASN A 480 25.77 -16.07 21.18
CA ASN A 480 24.37 -16.24 20.84
C ASN A 480 24.23 -16.97 19.49
N PRO A 481 23.58 -18.15 19.42
CA PRO A 481 23.33 -18.83 18.15
C PRO A 481 22.36 -18.04 17.24
N VAL A 482 21.66 -17.05 17.81
CA VAL A 482 20.87 -16.04 17.08
C VAL A 482 21.66 -14.72 17.03
N GLN A 483 22.91 -14.78 16.60
CA GLN A 483 23.43 -13.67 15.79
C GLN A 483 22.54 -13.61 14.53
N ASN A 484 22.39 -12.44 13.90
CA ASN A 484 21.73 -12.39 12.59
C ASN A 484 22.38 -13.49 11.73
N PRO A 485 21.63 -14.50 11.24
CA PRO A 485 22.20 -15.49 10.33
C PRO A 485 22.81 -14.82 9.08
N ALA A 486 22.46 -13.54 8.81
CA ALA A 486 23.05 -12.73 7.77
C ALA A 486 24.44 -12.14 8.09
N LEU A 487 24.90 -12.02 9.34
CA LEU A 487 26.10 -11.20 9.64
C LEU A 487 27.25 -11.83 10.41
N ALA A 488 27.06 -12.91 11.16
CA ALA A 488 28.14 -13.32 12.06
C ALA A 488 28.76 -14.69 11.78
N ASN A 489 28.16 -15.51 10.90
CA ASN A 489 28.83 -16.64 10.27
C ASN A 489 27.93 -17.26 9.18
N LYS A 490 27.39 -16.45 8.26
CA LYS A 490 27.29 -17.00 6.90
C LYS A 490 28.74 -17.13 6.44
N LYS A 491 29.33 -18.32 6.65
CA LYS A 491 29.97 -18.95 5.49
C LYS A 491 28.85 -19.06 4.48
N TYR A 492 28.65 -17.98 3.73
CA TYR A 492 27.90 -17.99 2.50
C TYR A 492 28.38 -19.27 1.81
N PRO A 493 27.48 -20.25 1.58
CA PRO A 493 27.91 -21.43 0.88
C PRO A 493 28.58 -20.96 -0.40
N ASP A 494 29.61 -21.67 -0.88
CA ASP A 494 30.45 -21.23 -2.00
C ASP A 494 29.68 -20.63 -3.20
N GLN A 495 28.43 -21.04 -3.40
CA GLN A 495 27.46 -20.50 -4.37
C GLN A 495 27.08 -19.01 -4.20
N CYS A 496 27.31 -18.40 -3.03
CA CYS A 496 26.95 -17.01 -2.72
C CYS A 496 28.16 -16.07 -2.68
N LEU A 497 29.39 -16.60 -2.80
CA LEU A 497 30.62 -15.80 -2.76
C LEU A 497 31.04 -15.40 -4.17
N ILE A 498 31.34 -14.12 -4.36
CA ILE A 498 32.01 -13.63 -5.57
C ILE A 498 33.49 -13.98 -5.44
N LYS A 499 33.96 -15.02 -6.14
CA LYS A 499 35.42 -15.27 -6.19
C LYS A 499 36.09 -14.58 -7.39
N LYS A 500 35.34 -14.17 -8.40
CA LYS A 500 35.83 -13.35 -9.53
C LYS A 500 34.72 -12.41 -10.01
N LYS A 501 35.04 -11.11 -10.13
CA LYS A 501 34.11 -10.09 -10.65
C LYS A 501 34.19 -10.02 -12.16
N ILE A 502 33.07 -9.76 -12.81
CA ILE A 502 33.03 -9.35 -14.21
C ILE A 502 33.24 -7.84 -14.30
N ASP A 503 34.19 -7.42 -15.14
CA ASP A 503 34.41 -6.01 -15.43
C ASP A 503 33.54 -5.58 -16.60
N LEU A 504 32.82 -4.47 -16.42
CA LEU A 504 31.87 -3.93 -17.38
C LEU A 504 32.34 -2.57 -17.89
N VAL A 505 32.36 -2.39 -19.21
CA VAL A 505 32.58 -1.11 -19.85
C VAL A 505 31.27 -0.58 -20.40
N LYS A 506 30.94 0.64 -19.96
CA LYS A 506 29.72 1.34 -20.37
C LYS A 506 29.81 1.75 -21.84
N ILE A 507 28.79 1.41 -22.62
CA ILE A 507 28.63 1.87 -24.00
C ILE A 507 27.92 3.22 -23.97
N LYS A 508 28.52 4.22 -24.62
CA LYS A 508 27.89 5.54 -24.76
C LYS A 508 26.68 5.43 -25.68
N LEU A 509 25.49 5.72 -25.14
CA LEU A 509 24.25 5.78 -25.90
C LEU A 509 24.18 7.09 -26.72
N PRO A 510 23.52 7.09 -27.89
CA PRO A 510 23.18 8.32 -28.61
C PRO A 510 22.13 9.12 -27.83
N ASP A 511 22.07 10.44 -28.04
CA ASP A 511 21.13 11.33 -27.34
C ASP A 511 19.65 10.99 -27.58
N ASP A 512 19.35 10.24 -28.66
CA ASP A 512 18.02 9.76 -28.98
C ASP A 512 17.52 8.66 -28.01
N ILE A 513 18.42 7.94 -27.32
CA ILE A 513 18.08 6.82 -26.44
C ILE A 513 18.22 7.27 -24.97
N ALA A 514 17.10 7.24 -24.25
CA ALA A 514 17.05 7.59 -22.83
C ALA A 514 17.31 6.37 -21.92
N LYS A 515 16.72 5.22 -22.25
CA LYS A 515 16.79 3.97 -21.45
C LYS A 515 16.82 2.73 -22.35
N ILE A 516 17.52 1.69 -21.90
CA ILE A 516 17.46 0.33 -22.49
C ILE A 516 16.55 -0.56 -21.65
N ASP A 517 15.54 -1.17 -22.28
CA ASP A 517 14.59 -2.08 -21.62
C ASP A 517 14.98 -3.55 -21.75
N ARG A 518 15.34 -4.00 -22.97
CA ARG A 518 15.71 -5.40 -23.24
C ARG A 518 16.76 -5.49 -24.33
N ILE A 519 17.55 -6.57 -24.30
CA ILE A 519 18.63 -6.81 -25.25
C ILE A 519 18.61 -8.28 -25.70
N GLU A 520 18.97 -8.51 -26.96
CA GLU A 520 19.11 -9.85 -27.53
C GLU A 520 20.20 -9.84 -28.60
N TYR A 521 21.08 -10.83 -28.64
CA TYR A 521 22.23 -10.84 -29.56
C TYR A 521 22.07 -11.89 -30.65
N PHE A 522 22.24 -11.46 -31.89
CA PHE A 522 22.13 -12.30 -33.07
C PHE A 522 23.52 -12.55 -33.64
N GLU A 523 24.05 -13.75 -33.35
CA GLU A 523 25.41 -14.13 -33.73
C GLU A 523 25.61 -14.19 -35.25
N ALA A 524 24.59 -14.65 -36.00
CA ALA A 524 24.64 -14.76 -37.45
C ALA A 524 24.90 -13.43 -38.17
N ASP A 525 24.39 -12.31 -37.62
CA ASP A 525 24.60 -10.95 -38.16
C ASP A 525 25.51 -10.10 -37.25
N LYS A 526 26.12 -10.71 -36.22
CA LYS A 526 27.02 -10.05 -35.28
C LYS A 526 26.44 -8.74 -34.72
N LYS A 527 25.17 -8.77 -34.31
CA LYS A 527 24.39 -7.58 -34.00
C LYS A 527 23.58 -7.76 -32.73
N LEU A 528 23.63 -6.75 -31.88
CA LEU A 528 22.79 -6.65 -30.70
C LEU A 528 21.51 -5.91 -31.06
N LEU A 529 20.35 -6.51 -30.80
CA LEU A 529 19.07 -5.82 -30.85
C LEU A 529 18.71 -5.30 -29.46
N LEU A 530 18.10 -4.12 -29.44
CA LEU A 530 17.80 -3.38 -28.23
C LEU A 530 16.37 -2.86 -28.33
N ILE A 531 15.56 -3.10 -27.30
CA ILE A 531 14.34 -2.33 -27.08
C ILE A 531 14.73 -1.15 -26.21
N ALA A 532 14.52 0.06 -26.72
CA ALA A 532 14.97 1.28 -26.08
C ALA A 532 13.82 2.29 -25.97
N GLN A 533 13.72 2.97 -24.84
CA GLN A 533 12.91 4.16 -24.70
C GLN A 533 13.70 5.36 -25.23
N GLU A 534 13.12 6.07 -26.19
CA GLU A 534 13.68 7.29 -26.77
C GLU A 534 13.40 8.51 -25.87
N ALA A 535 14.10 9.62 -26.11
CA ALA A 535 13.98 10.87 -25.34
C ALA A 535 12.55 11.48 -25.33
N ASP A 536 11.70 11.12 -26.31
CA ASP A 536 10.29 11.51 -26.35
C ASP A 536 9.37 10.61 -25.51
N GLY A 537 9.93 9.62 -24.81
CA GLY A 537 9.24 8.65 -23.97
C GLY A 537 8.66 7.45 -24.73
N GLN A 538 8.72 7.43 -26.07
CA GLN A 538 8.26 6.30 -26.89
C GLN A 538 9.32 5.20 -26.94
N ARG A 539 8.91 3.95 -27.21
CA ARG A 539 9.83 2.83 -27.38
C ARG A 539 10.05 2.50 -28.84
N ALA A 540 11.26 2.06 -29.17
CA ALA A 540 11.67 1.67 -30.50
C ALA A 540 12.61 0.46 -30.47
N LEU A 541 12.64 -0.26 -31.60
CA LEU A 541 13.63 -1.32 -31.82
C LEU A 541 14.88 -0.71 -32.46
N TRP A 542 16.00 -0.91 -31.81
CA TRP A 542 17.32 -0.46 -32.23
C TRP A 542 18.25 -1.65 -32.47
N SER A 543 19.31 -1.40 -33.23
CA SER A 543 20.44 -2.30 -33.33
C SER A 543 21.74 -1.60 -32.98
N TYR A 544 22.65 -2.33 -32.35
CA TYR A 544 24.02 -1.95 -32.10
C TYR A 544 24.97 -2.93 -32.80
N GLN A 545 25.78 -2.40 -33.71
CA GLN A 545 26.75 -3.17 -34.50
C GLN A 545 27.93 -2.27 -34.86
N GLN A 546 29.17 -2.76 -34.70
CA GLN A 546 30.40 -2.01 -35.03
C GLN A 546 30.43 -0.59 -34.42
N ASN A 547 30.10 -0.47 -33.13
CA ASN A 547 30.02 0.80 -32.39
C ASN A 547 29.04 1.83 -32.98
N LYS A 548 28.05 1.39 -33.75
CA LYS A 548 27.01 2.24 -34.31
C LYS A 548 25.63 1.77 -33.89
N PHE A 549 24.82 2.72 -33.44
CA PHE A 549 23.40 2.53 -33.19
C PHE A 549 22.61 2.86 -34.46
N LYS A 550 21.62 2.03 -34.78
CA LYS A 550 20.67 2.26 -35.88
C LYS A 550 19.27 1.91 -35.41
N ARG A 551 18.33 2.83 -35.58
CA ARG A 551 16.90 2.56 -35.35
C ARG A 551 16.36 1.69 -36.47
N LEU A 552 15.71 0.59 -36.12
CA LEU A 552 15.12 -0.37 -37.06
C LEU A 552 13.63 -0.13 -37.23
N ILE A 553 12.89 -0.05 -36.12
CA ILE A 553 11.43 0.16 -36.12
C ILE A 553 11.09 1.22 -35.08
N LYS A 554 10.30 2.22 -35.47
CA LYS A 554 9.57 3.11 -34.56
C LYS A 554 8.08 2.87 -34.74
N ILE A 555 7.44 2.33 -33.70
CA ILE A 555 5.99 2.14 -33.70
C ILE A 555 5.37 3.49 -33.34
N LYS A 556 4.35 3.93 -34.08
CA LYS A 556 3.68 5.23 -33.85
C LYS A 556 2.89 5.29 -32.53
N HIS A 557 2.67 4.15 -31.89
CA HIS A 557 1.90 4.01 -30.67
C HIS A 557 2.84 3.70 -29.50
N ILE A 558 2.50 4.20 -28.32
CA ILE A 558 3.26 3.97 -27.09
C ILE A 558 2.99 2.56 -26.59
N PHE A 559 4.02 1.72 -26.49
CA PHE A 559 3.94 0.40 -25.87
C PHE A 559 4.74 0.33 -24.57
N PHE A 560 4.29 -0.54 -23.65
CA PHE A 560 4.85 -0.66 -22.31
C PHE A 560 5.98 -1.67 -22.20
N ASN A 561 5.89 -2.79 -22.92
CA ASN A 561 6.90 -3.84 -22.91
C ASN A 561 7.01 -4.48 -24.31
N GLY A 562 8.17 -5.01 -24.64
CA GLY A 562 8.37 -5.76 -25.87
C GLY A 562 9.33 -6.92 -25.69
N PHE A 563 9.31 -7.84 -26.65
CA PHE A 563 10.09 -9.08 -26.61
C PHE A 563 10.76 -9.30 -27.97
N ILE A 564 11.95 -9.89 -27.93
CA ILE A 564 12.72 -10.24 -29.12
C ILE A 564 13.03 -11.73 -29.03
N GLU A 565 12.69 -12.47 -30.08
CA GLU A 565 12.94 -13.90 -30.17
C GLU A 565 13.52 -14.28 -31.53
N ALA A 566 14.24 -15.39 -31.56
CA ALA A 566 14.84 -15.96 -32.75
C ALA A 566 14.37 -17.40 -32.96
N ASP A 567 14.14 -17.79 -34.21
CA ASP A 567 13.93 -19.21 -34.53
C ASP A 567 15.21 -19.89 -35.06
N SER A 568 15.17 -21.21 -35.21
CA SER A 568 16.27 -22.04 -35.72
C SER A 568 16.74 -21.68 -37.13
N LYS A 569 15.95 -20.90 -37.88
CA LYS A 569 16.29 -20.38 -39.22
C LYS A 569 16.79 -18.94 -39.18
N ASN A 570 17.05 -18.39 -38.00
CA ASN A 570 17.45 -17.00 -37.77
C ASN A 570 16.41 -15.96 -38.21
N ASN A 571 15.12 -16.31 -38.28
CA ASN A 571 14.09 -15.28 -38.34
C ASN A 571 14.00 -14.59 -36.99
N ILE A 572 13.73 -13.30 -37.01
CA ILE A 572 13.62 -12.47 -35.82
C ILE A 572 12.18 -12.04 -35.64
N TYR A 573 11.67 -12.18 -34.42
CA TYR A 573 10.33 -11.77 -34.03
C TYR A 573 10.46 -10.65 -33.01
N PHE A 574 9.86 -9.50 -33.31
CA PHE A 574 9.75 -8.38 -32.40
C PHE A 574 8.28 -8.18 -32.03
N MET A 575 7.97 -8.31 -30.75
CA MET A 575 6.60 -8.33 -30.24
C MET A 575 6.36 -7.16 -29.30
N THR A 576 5.19 -6.54 -29.36
CA THR A 576 4.77 -5.44 -28.48
C THR A 576 3.46 -5.75 -27.78
N ASN A 577 3.26 -5.17 -26.59
CA ASN A 577 2.08 -5.46 -25.78
C ASN A 577 0.89 -4.51 -25.97
N GLU A 578 1.12 -3.21 -26.20
CA GLU A 578 0.06 -2.21 -26.37
C GLU A 578 0.47 -1.13 -27.38
N PRO A 579 -0.04 -1.06 -28.62
CA PRO A 579 -0.84 -2.06 -29.29
C PRO A 579 -0.04 -3.34 -29.53
N ASN A 580 -0.79 -4.41 -29.67
CA ASN A 580 -0.25 -5.74 -29.79
C ASN A 580 0.12 -6.04 -31.25
N PHE A 581 1.41 -6.12 -31.51
CA PHE A 581 1.95 -6.39 -32.84
C PHE A 581 3.07 -7.42 -32.76
N ILE A 582 3.14 -8.28 -33.77
CA ILE A 582 4.28 -9.17 -34.00
C ILE A 582 4.88 -8.80 -35.36
N TYR A 583 6.12 -8.34 -35.34
CA TYR A 583 6.90 -8.07 -36.53
C TYR A 583 7.87 -9.23 -36.76
N LYS A 584 7.89 -9.75 -37.97
CA LYS A 584 8.83 -10.79 -38.39
C LYS A 584 9.84 -10.20 -39.37
N SER A 585 11.10 -10.56 -39.18
CA SER A 585 12.18 -10.35 -40.14
C SER A 585 12.80 -11.67 -40.55
N SER A 586 13.00 -11.86 -41.85
CA SER A 586 13.62 -13.07 -42.43
C SER A 586 14.96 -12.77 -43.11
N ASP A 587 15.47 -11.56 -42.94
CA ASP A 587 16.71 -11.07 -43.57
C ASP A 587 17.64 -10.42 -42.55
N TYR A 588 17.65 -11.00 -41.34
CA TYR A 588 18.44 -10.54 -40.20
C TYR A 588 18.08 -9.10 -39.78
N GLY A 589 16.81 -8.74 -39.73
CA GLY A 589 16.35 -7.43 -39.26
C GLY A 589 16.55 -6.28 -40.25
N LYS A 590 16.82 -6.56 -41.54
CA LYS A 590 16.95 -5.52 -42.58
C LYS A 590 15.59 -5.03 -43.05
N SER A 591 14.62 -5.93 -43.19
CA SER A 591 13.23 -5.65 -43.45
C SER A 591 12.32 -6.35 -42.44
N TRP A 592 11.17 -5.74 -42.17
CA TRP A 592 10.21 -6.19 -41.19
C TRP A 592 8.82 -6.19 -41.81
N ARG A 593 8.07 -7.27 -41.57
CA ARG A 593 6.66 -7.37 -41.94
C ARG A 593 5.82 -7.62 -40.70
N LEU A 594 4.62 -7.07 -40.67
CA LEU A 594 3.64 -7.37 -39.63
C LEU A 594 3.05 -8.77 -39.90
N VAL A 595 3.02 -9.62 -38.88
CA VAL A 595 2.38 -10.94 -38.91
C VAL A 595 0.85 -10.77 -38.99
N GLN A 596 0.18 -11.61 -39.78
CA GLN A 596 -1.26 -11.50 -40.00
C GLN A 596 -2.07 -12.16 -38.87
N GLY A 597 -3.29 -11.65 -38.62
CA GLY A 597 -4.28 -12.32 -37.76
C GLY A 597 -4.35 -11.86 -36.30
N ASP A 598 -3.70 -10.73 -35.95
CA ASP A 598 -3.75 -10.08 -34.63
C ASP A 598 -3.63 -11.05 -33.41
N PRO A 599 -2.59 -11.91 -33.37
CA PRO A 599 -2.36 -12.80 -32.22
C PRO A 599 -2.08 -12.00 -30.95
N PRO A 600 -2.44 -12.46 -29.73
CA PRO A 600 -2.20 -11.73 -28.48
C PRO A 600 -0.69 -11.50 -28.23
N PRO A 601 -0.30 -10.63 -27.29
CA PRO A 601 1.11 -10.46 -26.98
C PRO A 601 1.65 -11.77 -26.41
N PHE A 602 2.77 -12.23 -26.96
CA PHE A 602 3.50 -13.37 -26.41
C PHE A 602 4.60 -12.90 -25.49
N TRP A 603 4.75 -13.60 -24.38
CA TRP A 603 5.86 -13.38 -23.45
C TRP A 603 7.08 -14.21 -23.85
N GLY A 604 6.87 -15.37 -24.48
CA GLY A 604 7.92 -16.19 -25.08
C GLY A 604 7.42 -16.98 -26.29
N ILE A 605 8.37 -17.37 -27.15
CA ILE A 605 8.13 -18.22 -28.31
C ILE A 605 9.11 -19.39 -28.29
N ALA A 606 8.61 -20.60 -28.52
CA ALA A 606 9.43 -21.79 -28.72
C ALA A 606 9.36 -22.28 -30.17
N ASP A 607 10.52 -22.49 -30.80
CA ASP A 607 10.63 -23.13 -32.11
C ASP A 607 10.75 -24.65 -31.98
N ALA A 608 9.85 -25.38 -32.64
CA ALA A 608 9.88 -26.84 -32.71
C ALA A 608 10.49 -27.37 -34.01
N GLY A 609 10.92 -26.49 -34.91
CA GLY A 609 11.42 -26.86 -36.23
C GLY A 609 10.31 -27.25 -37.19
N GLY A 610 10.67 -27.45 -38.46
CA GLY A 610 9.71 -27.84 -39.50
C GLY A 610 8.60 -26.83 -39.78
N GLY A 611 8.75 -25.58 -39.35
CA GLY A 611 7.72 -24.53 -39.44
C GLY A 611 6.76 -24.48 -38.25
N ILE A 612 6.92 -25.36 -37.25
CA ILE A 612 6.08 -25.39 -36.06
C ILE A 612 6.67 -24.49 -34.98
N MET A 613 5.85 -23.58 -34.46
CA MET A 613 6.22 -22.69 -33.36
C MET A 613 5.10 -22.61 -32.33
N TYR A 614 5.45 -22.34 -31.08
CA TYR A 614 4.53 -22.19 -29.96
C TYR A 614 4.71 -20.82 -29.29
N GLY A 615 3.63 -20.14 -28.95
CA GLY A 615 3.65 -18.84 -28.27
C GLY A 615 2.89 -18.88 -26.96
N SER A 616 3.49 -18.40 -25.87
CA SER A 616 2.86 -18.26 -24.56
C SER A 616 2.11 -16.92 -24.47
N ALA A 617 0.78 -16.96 -24.41
CA ALA A 617 -0.01 -15.74 -24.41
C ALA A 617 0.01 -15.00 -23.06
N TRP A 618 0.37 -13.72 -23.10
CA TRP A 618 0.24 -12.77 -21.99
C TRP A 618 -1.15 -12.11 -22.02
N THR A 619 -2.15 -12.81 -21.50
CA THR A 619 -3.56 -12.40 -21.62
C THR A 619 -4.26 -12.44 -20.27
N PHE A 620 -5.30 -11.63 -20.10
CA PHE A 620 -6.08 -11.63 -18.87
C PHE A 620 -6.98 -12.87 -18.78
N ASN A 621 -6.76 -13.72 -17.77
CA ASN A 621 -7.54 -14.93 -17.46
C ASN A 621 -7.70 -15.93 -18.61
N SER A 622 -6.77 -15.89 -19.57
CA SER A 622 -6.83 -16.71 -20.79
C SER A 622 -5.48 -17.35 -21.08
N PRO A 623 -4.91 -18.17 -20.16
CA PRO A 623 -3.60 -18.79 -20.31
C PRO A 623 -3.61 -19.77 -21.49
N ILE A 624 -3.26 -19.28 -22.67
CA ILE A 624 -3.41 -19.99 -23.94
C ILE A 624 -2.03 -20.14 -24.57
N ILE A 625 -1.76 -21.34 -25.08
CA ILE A 625 -0.68 -21.57 -26.03
C ILE A 625 -1.23 -21.39 -27.43
N TYR A 626 -0.59 -20.55 -28.21
CA TYR A 626 -0.81 -20.44 -29.64
C TYR A 626 0.19 -21.32 -30.37
N LYS A 627 -0.22 -21.85 -31.52
CA LYS A 627 0.62 -22.66 -32.39
C LYS A 627 0.61 -22.08 -33.80
N SER A 628 1.78 -22.00 -34.40
CA SER A 628 1.97 -21.71 -35.81
C SER A 628 2.45 -22.97 -36.53
N TYR A 629 2.03 -23.13 -37.78
CA TYR A 629 2.49 -24.20 -38.69
C TYR A 629 3.27 -23.66 -39.89
N ASP A 630 3.37 -22.34 -40.00
CA ASP A 630 3.96 -21.61 -41.12
C ASP A 630 5.08 -20.70 -40.64
N GLN A 631 5.83 -21.17 -39.64
CA GLN A 631 7.00 -20.48 -39.09
C GLN A 631 6.64 -19.08 -38.55
N GLY A 632 5.53 -18.94 -37.85
CA GLY A 632 5.10 -17.69 -37.22
C GLY A 632 4.46 -16.66 -38.17
N ASP A 633 4.09 -17.06 -39.39
CA ASP A 633 3.38 -16.18 -40.34
C ASP A 633 1.88 -16.05 -40.00
N SER A 634 1.32 -17.08 -39.38
CA SER A 634 0.01 -17.08 -38.75
C SER A 634 0.02 -17.90 -37.46
N TRP A 635 -0.90 -17.55 -36.55
CA TRP A 635 -1.01 -18.17 -35.23
C TRP A 635 -2.45 -18.54 -34.92
N GLN A 636 -2.65 -19.73 -34.37
CA GLN A 636 -3.96 -20.20 -33.94
C GLN A 636 -3.93 -20.66 -32.48
N VAL A 637 -5.06 -20.46 -31.79
CA VAL A 637 -5.27 -20.99 -30.44
C VAL A 637 -5.10 -22.51 -30.48
N TRP A 638 -4.24 -23.05 -29.61
CA TRP A 638 -3.94 -24.48 -29.59
C TRP A 638 -4.35 -25.17 -28.29
N LYS A 639 -3.83 -24.72 -27.14
CA LYS A 639 -4.15 -25.30 -25.83
C LYS A 639 -4.57 -24.19 -24.86
N ASN A 640 -5.57 -24.46 -24.03
CA ASN A 640 -6.07 -23.52 -23.03
C ASN A 640 -5.88 -24.14 -21.64
N PHE A 641 -5.00 -23.53 -20.85
CA PHE A 641 -4.61 -24.06 -19.54
C PHE A 641 -5.75 -23.93 -18.52
N SER A 642 -6.72 -23.05 -18.72
CA SER A 642 -7.93 -23.01 -17.89
C SER A 642 -8.80 -24.26 -18.08
N LYS A 643 -8.71 -24.93 -19.24
CA LYS A 643 -9.40 -26.22 -19.48
C LYS A 643 -8.58 -27.42 -19.00
N ILE A 644 -7.25 -27.32 -19.08
CA ILE A 644 -6.34 -28.38 -18.65
C ILE A 644 -6.25 -28.43 -17.12
N PHE A 645 -6.27 -27.27 -16.46
CA PHE A 645 -6.21 -27.12 -15.01
C PHE A 645 -7.44 -26.34 -14.49
N PRO A 646 -8.66 -26.90 -14.60
CA PRO A 646 -9.88 -26.20 -14.19
C PRO A 646 -9.90 -25.83 -12.70
N GLN A 647 -9.20 -26.60 -11.86
CA GLN A 647 -9.02 -26.32 -10.44
C GLN A 647 -8.18 -25.06 -10.16
N GLU A 648 -7.33 -24.66 -11.10
CA GLU A 648 -6.52 -23.45 -11.03
C GLU A 648 -7.17 -22.27 -11.78
N ALA A 649 -8.15 -22.56 -12.66
CA ALA A 649 -8.96 -21.60 -13.38
C ALA A 649 -10.10 -20.98 -12.54
N ILE A 650 -9.84 -20.82 -11.23
CA ILE A 650 -10.76 -20.20 -10.28
C ILE A 650 -10.17 -18.88 -9.82
N LYS A 651 -11.04 -17.96 -9.39
CA LYS A 651 -10.62 -16.69 -8.78
C LYS A 651 -9.71 -16.95 -7.59
N TYR A 652 -8.59 -16.25 -7.52
CA TYR A 652 -7.60 -16.44 -6.46
C TYR A 652 -8.13 -16.08 -5.07
N ALA A 653 -8.87 -14.97 -4.97
CA ALA A 653 -9.41 -14.47 -3.72
C ALA A 653 -10.80 -13.88 -3.96
N THR A 654 -11.60 -13.80 -2.90
CA THR A 654 -12.91 -13.14 -2.96
C THR A 654 -12.73 -11.67 -3.35
N GLY A 655 -13.27 -11.28 -4.50
CA GLY A 655 -13.13 -9.93 -5.05
C GLY A 655 -11.94 -9.71 -5.98
N ASP A 656 -11.13 -10.74 -6.25
CA ASP A 656 -10.11 -10.72 -7.31
C ASP A 656 -10.65 -11.47 -8.53
N GLU A 657 -10.81 -10.76 -9.66
CA GLU A 657 -11.27 -11.38 -10.90
C GLU A 657 -10.19 -12.27 -11.54
N ARG A 658 -8.92 -12.12 -11.15
CA ARG A 658 -7.82 -12.90 -11.71
C ARG A 658 -7.95 -14.36 -11.31
N PHE A 659 -7.85 -15.23 -12.29
CA PHE A 659 -7.72 -16.67 -12.04
C PHE A 659 -6.37 -16.95 -11.40
N LYS A 660 -6.28 -18.01 -10.58
CA LYS A 660 -5.00 -18.41 -10.01
C LYS A 660 -3.99 -18.73 -11.12
N ILE A 661 -4.44 -19.39 -12.19
CA ILE A 661 -3.70 -19.46 -13.46
C ILE A 661 -4.20 -18.38 -14.43
N ARG A 662 -3.64 -17.17 -14.31
CA ARG A 662 -4.10 -16.00 -15.09
C ARG A 662 -3.61 -16.00 -16.53
N HIS A 663 -2.32 -16.27 -16.71
CA HIS A 663 -1.61 -16.20 -17.99
C HIS A 663 -0.36 -17.08 -17.96
N LEU A 664 0.33 -17.20 -19.10
CA LEU A 664 1.56 -17.98 -19.23
C LEU A 664 2.77 -17.03 -19.27
N HIS A 665 3.84 -17.37 -18.54
CA HIS A 665 5.08 -16.60 -18.53
C HIS A 665 5.92 -16.99 -19.74
N ASP A 666 6.40 -18.22 -19.81
CA ASP A 666 7.33 -18.59 -20.88
C ASP A 666 7.11 -20.03 -21.32
N ILE A 667 7.61 -20.38 -22.50
CA ILE A 667 7.44 -21.67 -23.16
C ILE A 667 8.75 -22.13 -23.78
N ALA A 668 9.13 -23.37 -23.50
CA ALA A 668 10.28 -24.02 -24.09
C ALA A 668 9.85 -25.31 -24.81
N TYR A 669 10.57 -25.66 -25.88
CA TYR A 669 10.37 -26.89 -26.61
C TYR A 669 11.69 -27.60 -26.86
N ARG A 670 11.72 -28.91 -26.65
CA ARG A 670 12.84 -29.79 -27.05
C ARG A 670 12.39 -31.24 -27.12
N ASP A 671 12.79 -31.95 -28.18
CA ASP A 671 12.62 -33.41 -28.30
C ASP A 671 11.18 -33.89 -27.97
N ASN A 672 10.17 -33.28 -28.61
CA ASN A 672 8.73 -33.49 -28.34
C ASN A 672 8.23 -33.15 -26.93
N SER A 673 9.08 -32.56 -26.10
CA SER A 673 8.74 -32.08 -24.77
C SER A 673 8.40 -30.60 -24.82
N LEU A 674 7.20 -30.25 -24.36
CA LEU A 674 6.77 -28.87 -24.16
C LEU A 674 6.83 -28.54 -22.67
N ILE A 675 7.43 -27.40 -22.35
CA ILE A 675 7.60 -26.94 -20.97
C ILE A 675 7.06 -25.53 -20.88
N VAL A 676 6.19 -25.27 -19.89
CA VAL A 676 5.48 -24.00 -19.77
C VAL A 676 5.53 -23.51 -18.33
N GLY A 677 5.92 -22.25 -18.17
CA GLY A 677 5.89 -21.53 -16.91
C GLY A 677 4.57 -20.79 -16.73
N THR A 678 3.94 -20.96 -15.58
CA THR A 678 2.73 -20.20 -15.19
C THR A 678 3.05 -19.35 -13.96
N GLY A 679 2.44 -18.17 -13.80
CA GLY A 679 2.66 -17.46 -12.53
C GLY A 679 1.69 -16.34 -12.18
N ASP A 680 2.24 -15.30 -11.53
CA ASP A 680 1.64 -14.41 -10.52
C ASP A 680 1.14 -15.11 -9.25
N ILE A 681 0.25 -16.10 -9.39
CA ILE A 681 -0.50 -16.68 -8.27
C ILE A 681 -0.28 -18.20 -8.16
N THR A 682 -0.85 -18.99 -9.08
CA THR A 682 -0.50 -20.41 -9.21
C THR A 682 0.77 -20.49 -10.05
N ARG A 683 1.87 -20.67 -9.34
CA ARG A 683 3.22 -20.68 -9.87
C ARG A 683 3.71 -22.11 -10.02
N GLN A 684 3.84 -22.55 -11.26
CA GLN A 684 4.28 -23.90 -11.57
C GLN A 684 4.96 -23.93 -12.93
N THR A 685 5.91 -24.85 -13.06
CA THR A 685 6.44 -25.27 -14.35
C THR A 685 5.85 -26.62 -14.65
N VAL A 686 5.12 -26.71 -15.76
CA VAL A 686 4.49 -27.93 -16.24
C VAL A 686 5.15 -28.40 -17.51
N LEU A 687 5.23 -29.71 -17.67
CA LEU A 687 5.84 -30.36 -18.82
C LEU A 687 4.89 -31.40 -19.41
N SER A 688 4.89 -31.48 -20.73
CA SER A 688 4.22 -32.50 -21.52
C SER A 688 5.24 -33.19 -22.42
N ASP A 689 5.36 -34.51 -22.29
CA ASP A 689 6.29 -35.35 -23.07
C ASP A 689 5.58 -35.99 -24.29
N ASP A 690 4.35 -35.57 -24.59
CA ASP A 690 3.45 -36.18 -25.57
C ASP A 690 2.72 -35.12 -26.43
N ASN A 691 3.43 -34.08 -26.85
CA ASN A 691 2.91 -33.01 -27.70
C ASN A 691 1.67 -32.30 -27.13
N GLY A 692 1.61 -32.12 -25.81
CA GLY A 692 0.61 -31.31 -25.12
C GLY A 692 -0.66 -32.05 -24.72
N ASP A 693 -0.68 -33.38 -24.74
CA ASP A 693 -1.85 -34.17 -24.39
C ASP A 693 -1.95 -34.42 -22.88
N ASN A 694 -0.85 -34.77 -22.23
CA ASN A 694 -0.76 -34.88 -20.78
C ASN A 694 0.26 -33.90 -20.20
N TRP A 695 -0.10 -33.27 -19.08
CA TRP A 695 0.74 -32.28 -18.41
C TRP A 695 1.02 -32.70 -16.97
N ARG A 696 2.28 -32.58 -16.55
CA ARG A 696 2.71 -32.80 -15.17
C ARG A 696 3.54 -31.65 -14.67
N GLN A 697 3.32 -31.28 -13.42
CA GLN A 697 4.16 -30.28 -12.75
C GLN A 697 5.55 -30.88 -12.47
N ILE A 698 6.59 -30.15 -12.88
CA ILE A 698 7.99 -30.52 -12.65
C ILE A 698 8.71 -29.55 -11.72
N TRP A 699 8.18 -28.34 -11.50
CA TRP A 699 8.73 -27.38 -10.54
C TRP A 699 7.62 -26.56 -9.88
N ASN A 700 7.82 -26.20 -8.61
CA ASN A 700 6.84 -25.47 -7.78
C ASN A 700 6.95 -23.94 -7.94
N GLU A 701 7.40 -23.49 -9.10
CA GLU A 701 7.49 -22.09 -9.48
C GLU A 701 7.37 -21.97 -11.01
N GLY A 702 6.85 -20.84 -11.48
CA GLY A 702 6.80 -20.51 -12.89
C GLY A 702 8.11 -19.88 -13.35
N PHE A 703 8.66 -20.38 -14.46
CA PHE A 703 9.83 -19.75 -15.05
C PHE A 703 9.45 -18.60 -15.98
N THR A 704 10.26 -17.56 -15.97
CA THR A 704 10.17 -16.37 -16.84
C THR A 704 11.34 -16.23 -17.79
N SER A 705 12.34 -17.10 -17.63
CA SER A 705 13.43 -17.32 -18.56
C SER A 705 13.96 -18.73 -18.37
N TYR A 706 14.62 -19.25 -19.41
CA TYR A 706 15.26 -20.55 -19.36
C TYR A 706 16.51 -20.58 -20.23
N VAL A 707 17.35 -21.59 -20.00
CA VAL A 707 18.47 -21.91 -20.88
C VAL A 707 18.65 -23.41 -20.96
N PHE A 708 18.82 -23.93 -22.18
CA PHE A 708 19.10 -25.36 -22.38
C PHE A 708 20.57 -25.68 -22.09
N ALA A 709 20.82 -26.85 -21.52
CA ALA A 709 22.14 -27.44 -21.38
C ALA A 709 22.20 -28.76 -22.17
N PRO A 710 22.52 -28.71 -23.48
CA PRO A 710 22.45 -29.87 -24.37
C PRO A 710 23.31 -31.04 -23.93
N ALA A 711 24.52 -30.77 -23.43
CA ALA A 711 25.49 -31.79 -23.03
C ALA A 711 25.03 -32.71 -21.90
N GLU A 712 24.15 -32.25 -21.00
CA GLU A 712 23.59 -33.06 -19.90
C GLU A 712 22.16 -33.52 -20.16
N ASN A 713 21.60 -33.17 -21.31
CA ASN A 713 20.19 -33.32 -21.61
C ASN A 713 19.33 -32.72 -20.47
N SER A 714 19.54 -31.42 -20.21
CA SER A 714 18.86 -30.67 -19.15
C SER A 714 18.46 -29.25 -19.59
N ILE A 715 17.64 -28.60 -18.77
CA ILE A 715 17.17 -27.22 -18.92
C ILE A 715 17.20 -26.54 -17.55
N PHE A 716 17.63 -25.28 -17.52
CA PHE A 716 17.58 -24.43 -16.33
C PHE A 716 16.46 -23.41 -16.43
N PHE A 717 15.84 -23.12 -15.30
CA PHE A 717 14.71 -22.24 -15.15
C PHE A 717 15.03 -21.10 -14.17
N GLY A 718 14.72 -19.86 -14.56
CA GLY A 718 14.78 -18.69 -13.69
C GLY A 718 13.41 -18.38 -13.07
N SER A 719 13.34 -18.13 -11.76
CA SER A 719 12.06 -17.88 -11.07
C SER A 719 11.48 -16.47 -11.29
N ASP A 720 10.15 -16.38 -11.20
CA ASP A 720 9.40 -15.12 -11.18
C ASP A 720 9.05 -14.63 -9.76
N LYS A 721 9.93 -14.84 -8.77
CA LYS A 721 9.57 -14.55 -7.37
C LYS A 721 10.72 -14.06 -6.52
N ASN A 722 10.43 -13.05 -5.70
CA ASN A 722 11.28 -12.71 -4.58
C ASN A 722 11.28 -13.81 -3.49
N GLY A 723 12.46 -14.19 -3.01
CA GLY A 723 12.61 -14.94 -1.76
C GLY A 723 12.26 -16.43 -1.80
N GLY A 724 12.76 -17.22 -2.76
CA GLY A 724 12.91 -18.66 -2.46
C GLY A 724 13.24 -19.67 -3.55
N TYR A 725 12.93 -19.42 -4.82
CA TYR A 725 13.01 -20.47 -5.85
C TYR A 725 14.30 -20.43 -6.66
N GLY A 726 14.80 -19.25 -7.02
CA GLY A 726 16.12 -19.10 -7.64
C GLY A 726 16.21 -19.79 -9.00
N ILE A 727 17.24 -20.62 -9.15
CA ILE A 727 17.46 -21.39 -10.37
C ILE A 727 17.23 -22.87 -10.08
N ALA A 728 16.44 -23.52 -10.94
CA ALA A 728 16.25 -24.97 -10.91
C ALA A 728 16.68 -25.59 -12.24
N GLY A 729 17.31 -26.76 -12.18
CA GLY A 729 17.67 -27.58 -13.32
C GLY A 729 16.77 -28.82 -13.40
N TYR A 730 16.12 -29.03 -14.54
CA TYR A 730 15.42 -30.27 -14.86
C TYR A 730 16.25 -31.13 -15.80
N SER A 731 16.43 -32.39 -15.46
CA SER A 731 17.15 -33.38 -16.29
C SER A 731 16.14 -34.28 -17.00
N PHE A 732 16.18 -34.30 -18.33
CA PHE A 732 15.34 -35.16 -19.15
C PHE A 732 15.68 -36.65 -18.96
N ASN A 733 16.95 -36.95 -18.64
CA ASN A 733 17.41 -38.32 -18.37
C ASN A 733 16.85 -38.88 -17.06
N THR A 734 16.95 -38.11 -15.97
CA THR A 734 16.52 -38.57 -14.63
C THR A 734 15.06 -38.24 -14.31
N LYS A 735 14.44 -37.36 -15.12
CA LYS A 735 13.10 -36.78 -14.91
C LYS A 735 12.95 -36.11 -13.54
N LYS A 736 14.04 -35.56 -13.00
CA LYS A 736 14.08 -34.85 -11.72
C LYS A 736 14.42 -33.38 -11.91
N THR A 737 13.81 -32.56 -11.07
CA THR A 737 14.13 -31.14 -10.92
C THR A 737 14.89 -30.92 -9.63
N ASN A 738 16.06 -30.32 -9.72
CA ASN A 738 16.87 -29.95 -8.57
C ASN A 738 17.07 -28.44 -8.55
N ARG A 739 16.98 -27.83 -7.37
CA ARG A 739 17.35 -26.43 -7.19
C ARG A 739 18.86 -26.33 -7.20
N VAL A 740 19.41 -25.54 -8.11
CA VAL A 740 20.86 -25.37 -8.29
C VAL A 740 21.37 -24.05 -7.72
N TRP A 741 20.47 -23.11 -7.43
CA TRP A 741 20.80 -21.87 -6.72
C TRP A 741 19.64 -21.37 -5.87
N ASN A 742 19.94 -20.84 -4.68
CA ASN A 742 18.92 -20.36 -3.73
C ASN A 742 19.17 -18.89 -3.33
N PRO A 743 18.28 -17.94 -3.70
CA PRO A 743 18.45 -16.52 -3.42
C PRO A 743 18.37 -16.19 -1.93
N LEU A 744 17.51 -16.92 -1.16
CA LEU A 744 17.29 -16.65 0.26
C LEU A 744 18.55 -16.80 1.10
N ILE A 745 19.38 -17.79 0.80
CA ILE A 745 20.63 -18.02 1.53
C ILE A 745 21.75 -17.10 1.06
N CYS A 746 21.60 -16.42 -0.08
CA CYS A 746 22.56 -15.44 -0.56
C CYS A 746 22.17 -13.98 -0.23
N ASP A 747 20.96 -13.74 0.28
CA ASP A 747 20.36 -12.40 0.47
C ASP A 747 20.20 -11.65 -0.86
N TRP A 748 19.90 -12.41 -1.92
CA TRP A 748 19.62 -11.90 -3.26
C TRP A 748 18.12 -11.91 -3.54
N SER A 749 17.69 -11.04 -4.45
CA SER A 749 16.39 -11.13 -5.10
C SER A 749 16.29 -12.44 -5.91
N GLY A 750 15.08 -12.85 -6.25
CA GLY A 750 14.82 -14.10 -6.96
C GLY A 750 14.18 -13.93 -8.34
N TYR A 751 13.97 -12.70 -8.84
CA TYR A 751 13.43 -12.48 -10.18
C TYR A 751 14.51 -12.69 -11.24
N ILE A 752 14.31 -13.60 -12.20
CA ILE A 752 15.28 -13.93 -13.23
C ILE A 752 14.60 -13.90 -14.61
N TYR A 753 14.79 -12.83 -15.37
CA TYR A 753 14.11 -12.61 -16.67
C TYR A 753 15.02 -12.75 -17.89
N SER A 754 16.28 -13.13 -17.67
CA SER A 754 17.24 -13.32 -18.75
C SER A 754 18.27 -14.38 -18.35
N MET A 755 18.39 -15.41 -19.18
CA MET A 755 19.38 -16.47 -19.04
C MET A 755 19.97 -16.78 -20.40
N ILE A 756 21.28 -17.03 -20.45
CA ILE A 756 21.99 -17.36 -21.69
C ILE A 756 23.03 -18.44 -21.45
N GLU A 757 23.38 -19.17 -22.50
CA GLU A 757 24.57 -20.00 -22.56
C GLU A 757 25.55 -19.36 -23.54
N LYS A 758 26.82 -19.28 -23.16
CA LYS A 758 27.89 -18.83 -24.03
C LYS A 758 29.16 -19.63 -23.74
N ASN A 759 29.67 -20.30 -24.77
CA ASN A 759 30.94 -21.04 -24.74
C ASN A 759 31.04 -22.06 -23.58
N GLY A 760 29.95 -22.77 -23.30
CA GLY A 760 29.83 -23.75 -22.23
C GLY A 760 29.57 -23.15 -20.84
N ARG A 761 29.43 -21.83 -20.73
CA ARG A 761 29.10 -21.13 -19.47
C ARG A 761 27.66 -20.64 -19.49
N TYR A 762 27.00 -20.71 -18.34
CA TYR A 762 25.61 -20.34 -18.17
C TYR A 762 25.53 -19.09 -17.33
N TYR A 763 24.70 -18.15 -17.75
CA TYR A 763 24.53 -16.87 -17.07
C TYR A 763 23.07 -16.62 -16.77
N ALA A 764 22.79 -15.92 -15.68
CA ALA A 764 21.46 -15.50 -15.30
C ALA A 764 21.51 -14.09 -14.72
N ALA A 765 20.63 -13.23 -15.21
CA ALA A 765 20.46 -11.89 -14.67
C ALA A 765 19.35 -11.91 -13.62
N VAL A 766 19.68 -11.44 -12.42
CA VAL A 766 18.78 -11.34 -11.28
C VAL A 766 18.34 -9.88 -11.13
N HIS A 767 17.03 -9.64 -11.05
CA HIS A 767 16.39 -8.33 -10.99
C HIS A 767 15.83 -8.06 -9.60
N ASN A 768 15.51 -6.80 -9.31
CA ASN A 768 14.76 -6.42 -8.11
C ASN A 768 13.58 -5.51 -8.50
N GLU A 769 12.35 -6.00 -8.30
CA GLU A 769 11.10 -5.30 -8.69
C GLU A 769 10.42 -4.54 -7.54
N ASN A 770 10.81 -4.82 -6.29
CA ASN A 770 10.24 -4.18 -5.11
C ASN A 770 11.39 -3.55 -4.34
N SER A 771 11.27 -2.29 -3.93
CA SER A 771 12.29 -1.48 -3.23
C SER A 771 12.70 -2.07 -1.86
N ASN A 772 13.30 -3.25 -1.88
CA ASN A 772 13.74 -4.04 -0.76
C ASN A 772 15.25 -4.10 -0.79
N SER A 773 15.85 -4.17 0.38
CA SER A 773 17.28 -4.26 0.69
C SER A 773 18.02 -5.50 0.15
N LEU A 774 17.48 -6.21 -0.85
CA LEU A 774 18.03 -7.46 -1.38
C LEU A 774 18.95 -7.21 -2.59
N LYS A 775 20.04 -7.97 -2.63
CA LYS A 775 21.05 -7.89 -3.70
C LYS A 775 20.52 -8.38 -5.04
N TYR A 776 21.08 -7.87 -6.13
CA TYR A 776 20.78 -8.33 -7.48
C TYR A 776 22.04 -8.22 -8.35
N GLY A 777 21.98 -8.66 -9.61
CA GLY A 777 23.12 -8.63 -10.51
C GLY A 777 23.20 -9.87 -11.40
N ILE A 778 24.40 -10.40 -11.64
CA ILE A 778 24.63 -11.50 -12.59
C ILE A 778 25.22 -12.71 -11.88
N LEU A 779 24.62 -13.86 -12.15
CA LEU A 779 25.11 -15.19 -11.77
C LEU A 779 25.75 -15.88 -12.97
N MET A 780 26.69 -16.77 -12.70
CA MET A 780 27.37 -17.58 -13.70
C MET A 780 27.65 -19.00 -13.17
N SER A 781 27.62 -19.99 -14.07
CA SER A 781 28.01 -21.38 -13.79
C SER A 781 28.78 -21.96 -14.96
N GLU A 782 29.93 -22.61 -14.67
CA GLU A 782 30.73 -23.34 -15.67
C GLU A 782 30.44 -24.84 -15.66
N ASP A 783 30.10 -25.38 -14.48
CA ASP A 783 29.84 -26.81 -14.27
C ASP A 783 28.36 -27.16 -14.22
N ARG A 784 27.48 -26.16 -14.43
CA ARG A 784 26.02 -26.24 -14.47
C ARG A 784 25.35 -26.49 -13.12
N GLN A 785 26.12 -26.84 -12.09
CA GLN A 785 25.62 -27.17 -10.76
C GLN A 785 25.89 -26.04 -9.76
N ASN A 786 27.06 -25.42 -9.86
CA ASN A 786 27.50 -24.34 -8.99
C ASN A 786 27.28 -23.01 -9.69
N TRP A 787 26.14 -22.38 -9.39
CA TRP A 787 25.84 -21.01 -9.81
C TRP A 787 26.38 -20.03 -8.77
N ARG A 788 27.10 -19.00 -9.23
CA ARG A 788 27.78 -18.04 -8.37
C ARG A 788 27.63 -16.61 -8.87
N PRO A 789 27.59 -15.62 -7.96
CA PRO A 789 27.58 -14.23 -8.36
C PRO A 789 28.93 -13.81 -8.97
N ILE A 790 28.85 -13.11 -10.10
CA ILE A 790 29.99 -12.47 -10.77
C ILE A 790 29.83 -10.94 -10.84
N LEU A 791 28.61 -10.44 -10.66
CA LEU A 791 28.30 -9.02 -10.48
C LEU A 791 27.27 -8.91 -9.37
N GLU A 792 27.58 -8.19 -8.30
CA GLU A 792 26.66 -7.93 -7.20
C GLU A 792 26.41 -6.45 -7.07
N ILE A 793 25.13 -6.09 -6.95
CA ILE A 793 24.68 -4.71 -6.83
C ILE A 793 23.76 -4.62 -5.62
N MET A 794 24.03 -3.62 -4.79
CA MET A 794 23.18 -3.27 -3.66
C MET A 794 22.14 -2.25 -4.13
N PRO A 795 20.85 -2.45 -3.84
CA PRO A 795 19.82 -1.47 -4.17
C PRO A 795 20.06 -0.17 -3.41
N ASP A 796 20.07 0.97 -4.12
CA ASP A 796 20.10 2.30 -3.49
C ASP A 796 18.67 2.73 -3.11
N LYS A 797 18.51 3.51 -2.05
CA LYS A 797 17.20 3.86 -1.44
C LYS A 797 16.26 4.65 -2.35
N GLN A 798 16.72 5.08 -3.53
CA GLN A 798 15.97 5.93 -4.45
C GLN A 798 15.52 5.22 -5.73
N GLU A 799 16.00 4.01 -6.03
CA GLU A 799 15.63 3.27 -7.24
C GLU A 799 14.58 2.20 -6.92
N PHE A 800 13.36 2.38 -7.42
CA PHE A 800 12.22 1.49 -7.16
C PHE A 800 12.23 0.20 -7.98
N GLN A 801 13.03 0.13 -9.06
CA GLN A 801 13.12 -1.02 -9.95
C GLN A 801 14.54 -1.08 -10.56
N SER A 802 15.16 -2.27 -10.53
CA SER A 802 16.45 -2.52 -11.15
C SER A 802 16.35 -3.61 -12.22
N ASP A 803 16.29 -3.17 -13.48
CA ASP A 803 16.22 -4.05 -14.65
C ASP A 803 17.62 -4.50 -15.07
N ALA A 804 17.83 -5.81 -15.19
CA ALA A 804 19.10 -6.41 -15.60
C ALA A 804 18.89 -7.46 -16.71
N PHE A 805 19.30 -7.20 -17.94
CA PHE A 805 19.19 -8.17 -19.04
C PHE A 805 20.56 -8.50 -19.60
N ILE A 806 20.77 -9.73 -20.06
CA ILE A 806 22.04 -10.21 -20.60
C ILE A 806 21.89 -10.80 -21.99
N ALA A 807 22.90 -10.61 -22.84
CA ALA A 807 22.97 -11.21 -24.17
C ALA A 807 24.42 -11.61 -24.51
N GLY A 808 24.61 -12.79 -25.12
CA GLY A 808 25.94 -13.32 -25.44
C GLY A 808 26.48 -12.74 -26.74
N GLY A 809 27.59 -11.99 -26.69
CA GLY A 809 28.23 -11.37 -27.85
C GLY A 809 29.14 -12.29 -28.65
N LEU A 810 30.01 -11.70 -29.48
CA LEU A 810 31.14 -12.45 -30.08
C LEU A 810 32.20 -12.77 -29.03
N ASP A 811 32.93 -13.85 -29.27
CA ASP A 811 33.97 -14.35 -28.36
C ASP A 811 33.37 -14.63 -26.97
N ASP A 812 34.05 -14.23 -25.89
CA ASP A 812 33.58 -14.36 -24.50
C ASP A 812 32.88 -13.09 -23.99
N ILE A 813 32.48 -12.18 -24.88
CA ILE A 813 31.82 -10.92 -24.49
C ILE A 813 30.36 -11.18 -24.10
N ILE A 814 29.92 -10.55 -23.02
CA ILE A 814 28.54 -10.50 -22.58
C ILE A 814 28.10 -9.04 -22.58
N TYR A 815 26.99 -8.77 -23.25
CA TYR A 815 26.30 -7.49 -23.14
C TYR A 815 25.36 -7.52 -21.94
N VAL A 816 25.32 -6.41 -21.22
CA VAL A 816 24.47 -6.25 -20.04
C VAL A 816 23.69 -4.95 -20.17
N SER A 817 22.36 -5.02 -20.11
CA SER A 817 21.52 -3.86 -19.81
C SER A 817 21.34 -3.82 -18.31
N LEU A 818 21.69 -2.71 -17.68
CA LEU A 818 21.62 -2.55 -16.23
C LEU A 818 21.30 -1.10 -15.87
N ASN A 819 20.22 -0.91 -15.11
CA ASN A 819 19.71 0.40 -14.65
C ASN A 819 19.74 1.43 -15.79
N ASP A 820 19.03 1.10 -16.87
CA ASP A 820 18.81 1.93 -18.06
C ASP A 820 20.02 2.11 -19.00
N PHE A 821 21.20 1.59 -18.62
CA PHE A 821 22.43 1.70 -19.41
C PHE A 821 22.85 0.38 -20.07
N LEU A 822 23.66 0.50 -21.12
CA LEU A 822 24.24 -0.65 -21.82
C LEU A 822 25.74 -0.79 -21.50
N TYR A 823 26.17 -2.03 -21.27
CA TYR A 823 27.55 -2.39 -20.99
C TYR A 823 27.97 -3.60 -21.83
N TYR A 824 29.28 -3.78 -22.00
CA TYR A 824 29.87 -5.04 -22.44
C TYR A 824 30.98 -5.48 -21.48
N SER A 825 31.20 -6.78 -21.35
CA SER A 825 32.29 -7.31 -20.53
C SER A 825 33.66 -7.20 -21.20
N THR A 826 34.69 -6.83 -20.45
CA THR A 826 36.07 -6.72 -20.97
C THR A 826 36.87 -8.00 -20.83
N ASP A 827 36.48 -8.89 -19.91
CA ASP A 827 37.15 -10.16 -19.66
C ASP A 827 36.15 -11.32 -19.62
N SER A 828 36.61 -12.47 -20.12
CA SER A 828 36.02 -13.77 -19.83
C SER A 828 36.33 -14.13 -18.37
N PRO A 829 35.33 -14.36 -17.50
CA PRO A 829 35.60 -14.82 -16.14
C PRO A 829 36.00 -16.32 -16.17
N ALA A 830 37.13 -16.66 -16.80
CA ALA A 830 37.77 -17.96 -16.63
C ALA A 830 38.37 -18.02 -15.21
N TYR A 831 37.95 -19.01 -14.42
CA TYR A 831 38.47 -19.25 -13.08
C TYR A 831 39.91 -19.74 -13.05
#